data_AF-A0A1F9GVW2-F1
#
_entry.id   AF-A0A1F9GVW2-F1
#
_cell.length_a   1.000
_cell.length_b   1.000
_cell.length_c   1.000
_cell.angle_alpha   90.00
_cell.angle_beta   90.00
_cell.angle_gamma   90.00
#
_symmetry.space_group_name_H-M   'P 1'
#
loop_
_entity.id
_entity.type
_entity.pdbx_description
1 polymer ?
#
loop_
_entity_poly.entity_id
_entity_poly.type
_entity_poly.pdbx_seq_one_letter_code
_entity_poly.pdbx_strand_id
1 'polypeptide(L)'
;MFGKVALALLAVTAGFLILTKVFIYPSCYSFDSHDDANHAFPYNYVARQAITDGEIPTINYFNNFGAPILGDALTYPFAIQATTYYFFDGPTGMTINRFIIGILTILAAFFFMRIYLSTFPSLVCAMLTLFNPVSFWYPVHQYQMATPMFLLGICLINRLIKTKLARDFILLSILFCIMVLSVSINLIIFMIPFFIVFAFCRNNFRFDKIFIAPIVALVATLSFSFPQTFDFIRNYLTSARVDEGVYSGILTSLRELFLGIAIPPGEWLPYNYGAQLQAITYISIPVILLVISGALLIKKKRAWKQISLLFCGIIPTFIALLLYVNTDLRFFIPLVKNVDILRVLWFSMPFCFVYVGYFIAYARFGKIPSIISIPVIILSIASLLLLKLIPESSDLNPLHSLAIILIILGSIFLFFQQAKKTGFLLILLSLLLVPIPIIVRILGLNIGSCGGTQYSTDLAAAKFTPYGLTAFMEKGNRIATEIHTHKGHDLRVAQDGILGSDARGIAIDKKFGKYLENKKLVFVDQVPYGYYFARPWQTNELTKLGIRYLVIWGEHDPELDSKGWIKLSTEQNHSLFENPDRPTPIYLLDKNGENRIFLNDYKFSGNHIDVNLPNISSQSTLVITILNKYGYNATIDGKKRPIINLESGLISLNVNRGDHHVDIRHLPYPWYLVASGIIFALALIFVFSLKLTRAKS
;
A
#
# COMPACT_ATOMS: atom_id res chain seq x y z
N MET A 1 -12.60 -27.99 -21.88
CA MET A 1 -13.73 -27.37 -21.15
C MET A 1 -13.52 -27.40 -19.64
N PHE A 2 -13.30 -28.58 -19.04
CA PHE A 2 -13.13 -28.77 -17.58
C PHE A 2 -12.14 -27.81 -16.89
N GLY A 3 -10.94 -27.60 -17.46
CA GLY A 3 -9.93 -26.72 -16.84
C GLY A 3 -10.30 -25.23 -16.79
N LYS A 4 -11.15 -24.74 -17.71
CA LYS A 4 -11.62 -23.35 -17.69
C LYS A 4 -12.70 -23.16 -16.62
N VAL A 5 -13.61 -24.12 -16.51
CA VAL A 5 -14.67 -24.13 -15.48
C VAL A 5 -14.04 -24.23 -14.09
N ALA A 6 -13.08 -25.15 -13.90
CA ALA A 6 -12.35 -25.28 -12.64
C ALA A 6 -11.61 -24.00 -12.23
N LEU A 7 -10.99 -23.30 -13.20
CA LEU A 7 -10.35 -22.02 -12.93
C LEU A 7 -11.35 -20.94 -12.52
N ALA A 8 -12.48 -20.83 -13.23
CA ALA A 8 -13.51 -19.84 -12.92
C ALA A 8 -14.10 -20.07 -11.52
N LEU A 9 -14.48 -21.32 -11.21
CA LEU A 9 -14.95 -21.70 -9.89
C LEU A 9 -13.90 -21.38 -8.82
N LEU A 10 -12.63 -21.75 -9.05
CA LEU A 10 -11.56 -21.48 -8.11
C LEU A 10 -11.37 -19.99 -7.83
N ALA A 11 -11.36 -19.17 -8.89
CA ALA A 11 -11.18 -17.72 -8.75
C ALA A 11 -12.33 -17.09 -7.98
N VAL A 12 -13.57 -17.47 -8.29
CA VAL A 12 -14.77 -16.98 -7.59
C VAL A 12 -14.78 -17.43 -6.13
N THR A 13 -14.51 -18.71 -5.85
CA THR A 13 -14.40 -19.23 -4.48
C THR A 13 -13.32 -18.48 -3.70
N ALA A 14 -12.17 -18.20 -4.29
CA ALA A 14 -11.13 -17.41 -3.63
C ALA A 14 -11.59 -15.98 -3.28
N GLY A 15 -12.32 -15.33 -4.19
CA GLY A 15 -12.94 -14.03 -3.91
C GLY A 15 -13.94 -14.08 -2.74
N PHE A 16 -14.80 -15.10 -2.69
CA PHE A 16 -15.73 -15.30 -1.57
C PHE A 16 -15.02 -15.62 -0.26
N LEU A 17 -13.97 -16.44 -0.29
CA LEU A 17 -13.19 -16.80 0.91
C LEU A 17 -12.57 -15.56 1.57
N ILE A 18 -12.07 -14.63 0.76
CA ILE A 18 -11.55 -13.34 1.21
C ILE A 18 -12.62 -12.51 1.94
N LEU A 19 -13.88 -12.61 1.52
CA LEU A 19 -15.01 -11.89 2.10
C LEU A 19 -15.75 -12.67 3.21
N THR A 20 -15.25 -13.84 3.63
CA THR A 20 -15.93 -14.71 4.61
C THR A 20 -16.39 -13.94 5.84
N LYS A 21 -15.53 -13.06 6.39
CA LYS A 21 -15.86 -12.30 7.59
C LYS A 21 -16.97 -11.27 7.37
N VAL A 22 -17.01 -10.63 6.19
CA VAL A 22 -18.09 -9.71 5.78
C VAL A 22 -19.43 -10.44 5.72
N PHE A 23 -19.45 -11.69 5.27
CA PHE A 23 -20.69 -12.48 5.23
C PHE A 23 -21.14 -12.97 6.62
N ILE A 24 -20.21 -13.18 7.55
CA ILE A 24 -20.53 -13.62 8.91
C ILE A 24 -21.09 -12.45 9.76
N TYR A 25 -20.59 -11.22 9.56
CA TYR A 25 -20.95 -10.07 10.38
C TYR A 25 -21.61 -8.95 9.54
N PRO A 26 -22.92 -8.67 9.70
CA PRO A 26 -23.65 -7.74 8.83
C PRO A 26 -23.15 -6.28 8.82
N SER A 27 -22.53 -5.79 9.89
CA SER A 27 -21.96 -4.43 9.98
C SER A 27 -20.56 -4.31 9.38
N CYS A 28 -20.05 -5.41 8.82
CA CYS A 28 -18.65 -5.57 8.52
C CYS A 28 -18.30 -5.30 7.07
N TYR A 29 -17.19 -4.59 6.87
CA TYR A 29 -16.67 -4.27 5.56
C TYR A 29 -15.21 -4.71 5.46
N SER A 30 -14.75 -4.99 4.24
CA SER A 30 -13.36 -5.39 4.02
C SER A 30 -12.49 -4.18 3.73
N PHE A 31 -12.16 -3.42 4.77
CA PHE A 31 -11.17 -2.33 4.74
C PHE A 31 -10.33 -2.30 6.02
N ASP A 32 -9.16 -1.65 5.97
CA ASP A 32 -8.32 -1.39 7.14
C ASP A 32 -8.74 -0.11 7.88
N SER A 33 -8.98 -0.21 9.19
CA SER A 33 -9.35 0.93 10.04
C SER A 33 -8.24 1.98 10.19
N HIS A 34 -7.04 1.73 9.66
CA HIS A 34 -5.91 2.65 9.71
C HIS A 34 -5.66 3.31 8.35
N ASP A 35 -5.00 2.64 7.42
CA ASP A 35 -4.52 3.29 6.21
C ASP A 35 -5.65 3.57 5.21
N ASP A 36 -6.63 2.67 5.08
CA ASP A 36 -7.77 2.91 4.17
C ASP A 36 -8.65 4.04 4.71
N ALA A 37 -9.01 3.99 6.00
CA ALA A 37 -9.84 5.00 6.65
C ALA A 37 -9.17 6.39 6.74
N ASN A 38 -7.86 6.45 6.98
CA ASN A 38 -7.15 7.71 7.23
C ASN A 38 -6.53 8.31 5.96
N HIS A 39 -6.29 7.51 4.92
CA HIS A 39 -5.65 7.96 3.68
C HIS A 39 -6.54 7.74 2.46
N ALA A 40 -6.95 6.49 2.17
CA ALA A 40 -7.68 6.21 0.94
C ALA A 40 -9.02 6.97 0.87
N PHE A 41 -9.87 6.87 1.90
CA PHE A 41 -11.22 7.43 1.82
C PHE A 41 -11.25 8.97 1.83
N PRO A 42 -10.48 9.67 2.69
CA PRO A 42 -10.45 11.13 2.67
C PRO A 42 -9.90 11.69 1.35
N TYR A 43 -8.85 11.07 0.79
CA TYR A 43 -8.26 11.55 -0.46
C TYR A 43 -9.16 11.25 -1.67
N ASN A 44 -9.80 10.07 -1.72
CA ASN A 44 -10.75 9.75 -2.78
C ASN A 44 -11.97 10.68 -2.77
N TYR A 45 -12.45 11.09 -1.59
CA TYR A 45 -13.50 12.09 -1.45
C TYR A 45 -13.10 13.42 -2.10
N VAL A 46 -11.93 13.96 -1.73
CA VAL A 46 -11.43 15.24 -2.26
C VAL A 46 -11.12 15.15 -3.75
N ALA A 47 -10.54 14.03 -4.20
CA ALA A 47 -10.25 13.82 -5.60
C ALA A 47 -11.52 13.75 -6.47
N ARG A 48 -12.57 13.08 -5.97
CA ARG A 48 -13.87 13.03 -6.64
C ARG A 48 -14.48 14.42 -6.80
N GLN A 49 -14.38 15.25 -5.76
CA GLN A 49 -14.85 16.63 -5.83
C GLN A 49 -14.11 17.41 -6.92
N ALA A 50 -12.77 17.39 -6.92
CA ALA A 50 -11.96 18.07 -7.94
C ALA A 50 -12.29 17.61 -9.37
N ILE A 51 -12.46 16.30 -9.59
CA ILE A 51 -12.78 15.74 -10.91
C ILE A 51 -14.18 16.17 -11.36
N THR A 52 -15.14 16.22 -10.44
CA THR A 52 -16.51 16.69 -10.74
C THR A 52 -16.50 18.17 -11.14
N ASP A 53 -15.58 18.95 -10.58
CA ASP A 53 -15.35 20.35 -10.91
C ASP A 53 -14.52 20.54 -12.21
N GLY A 54 -14.15 19.44 -12.90
CA GLY A 54 -13.40 19.47 -14.16
C GLY A 54 -11.89 19.62 -14.00
N GLU A 55 -11.36 19.39 -12.81
CA GLU A 55 -9.95 19.54 -12.48
C GLU A 55 -9.21 18.21 -12.33
N ILE A 56 -7.89 18.25 -12.56
CA ILE A 56 -7.00 17.15 -12.19
C ILE A 56 -6.63 17.34 -10.71
N PRO A 57 -6.98 16.43 -9.79
CA PRO A 57 -6.68 16.58 -8.37
C PRO A 57 -5.17 16.53 -8.12
N THR A 58 -4.65 17.54 -7.41
CA THR A 58 -3.22 17.65 -7.08
C THR A 58 -2.95 17.89 -5.60
N ILE A 59 -3.94 18.39 -4.83
CA ILE A 59 -3.78 18.71 -3.42
C ILE A 59 -5.05 18.44 -2.62
N ASN A 60 -4.86 18.04 -1.36
CA ASN A 60 -5.89 17.85 -0.36
C ASN A 60 -5.71 18.88 0.76
N TYR A 61 -6.53 19.93 0.76
CA TYR A 61 -6.49 20.99 1.79
C TYR A 61 -7.02 20.54 3.15
N PHE A 62 -7.86 19.51 3.18
CA PHE A 62 -8.54 19.06 4.39
C PHE A 62 -7.64 18.24 5.31
N ASN A 63 -6.44 17.84 4.87
CA ASN A 63 -5.50 17.07 5.68
C ASN A 63 -4.16 17.79 5.83
N ASN A 64 -3.61 17.78 7.04
CA ASN A 64 -2.24 18.19 7.37
C ASN A 64 -1.79 19.52 6.73
N PHE A 65 -2.58 20.59 6.92
CA PHE A 65 -2.27 21.92 6.38
C PHE A 65 -2.01 21.93 4.86
N GLY A 66 -2.65 21.03 4.11
CA GLY A 66 -2.44 20.85 2.67
C GLY A 66 -1.42 19.76 2.37
N ALA A 67 -1.92 18.59 1.97
CA ALA A 67 -1.12 17.44 1.55
C ALA A 67 -1.28 17.21 0.03
N PRO A 68 -0.19 17.05 -0.74
CA PRO A 68 -0.30 16.68 -2.15
C PRO A 68 -1.06 15.36 -2.31
N ILE A 69 -1.92 15.28 -3.32
CA ILE A 69 -2.56 14.00 -3.72
C ILE A 69 -1.49 13.22 -4.48
N LEU A 70 -0.64 12.56 -3.71
CA LEU A 70 0.49 11.81 -4.22
C LEU A 70 0.04 10.59 -5.01
N GLY A 71 0.90 10.17 -5.93
CA GLY A 71 0.71 8.98 -6.75
C GLY A 71 0.84 7.65 -6.06
N ASP A 72 0.52 7.58 -4.77
CA ASP A 72 0.42 6.30 -4.10
C ASP A 72 -0.94 5.65 -4.42
N ALA A 73 -0.93 4.35 -4.66
CA ALA A 73 -2.09 3.64 -5.20
C ALA A 73 -3.30 3.58 -4.25
N LEU A 74 -3.16 3.99 -2.97
CA LEU A 74 -4.26 4.12 -2.00
C LEU A 74 -5.19 5.30 -2.36
N THR A 75 -4.60 6.38 -2.85
CA THR A 75 -5.23 7.70 -2.93
C THR A 75 -5.30 8.25 -4.34
N TYR A 76 -4.73 7.52 -5.31
CA TYR A 76 -4.67 8.01 -6.68
C TYR A 76 -5.99 7.75 -7.42
N PRO A 77 -6.73 8.80 -7.80
CA PRO A 77 -8.08 8.68 -8.35
C PRO A 77 -8.13 8.07 -9.75
N PHE A 78 -6.96 7.94 -10.39
CA PHE A 78 -6.82 7.33 -11.71
C PHE A 78 -6.28 5.89 -11.65
N ALA A 79 -6.07 5.34 -10.44
CA ALA A 79 -5.84 3.92 -10.27
C ALA A 79 -7.06 3.14 -10.77
N ILE A 80 -6.88 1.96 -11.37
CA ILE A 80 -8.01 1.20 -11.93
C ILE A 80 -9.02 0.80 -10.84
N GLN A 81 -8.53 0.46 -9.64
CA GLN A 81 -9.35 0.15 -8.47
C GLN A 81 -10.05 1.39 -7.89
N ALA A 82 -9.61 2.60 -8.19
CA ALA A 82 -10.31 3.81 -7.74
C ALA A 82 -11.65 4.00 -8.46
N THR A 83 -11.85 3.32 -9.59
CA THR A 83 -13.11 3.34 -10.36
C THR A 83 -14.32 3.01 -9.48
N THR A 84 -14.19 2.10 -8.52
CA THR A 84 -15.32 1.71 -7.63
C THR A 84 -15.76 2.86 -6.72
N TYR A 85 -14.86 3.76 -6.30
CA TYR A 85 -15.18 4.89 -5.42
C TYR A 85 -15.96 6.02 -6.11
N TYR A 86 -16.05 6.01 -7.44
CA TYR A 86 -16.95 6.92 -8.15
C TYR A 86 -18.41 6.48 -8.05
N PHE A 87 -18.67 5.19 -7.84
CA PHE A 87 -20.00 4.59 -7.80
C PHE A 87 -20.46 4.20 -6.39
N PHE A 88 -19.52 3.92 -5.49
CA PHE A 88 -19.79 3.45 -4.14
C PHE A 88 -19.05 4.30 -3.09
N ASP A 89 -19.50 4.26 -1.83
CA ASP A 89 -18.76 4.85 -0.72
C ASP A 89 -17.46 4.06 -0.46
N GLY A 90 -16.52 4.66 0.30
CA GLY A 90 -15.19 4.09 0.55
C GLY A 90 -15.23 2.63 1.03
N PRO A 91 -15.96 2.30 2.10
CA PRO A 91 -16.05 0.93 2.64
C PRO A 91 -16.59 -0.10 1.64
N THR A 92 -17.67 0.23 0.93
CA THR A 92 -18.26 -0.67 -0.08
C THR A 92 -17.34 -0.82 -1.29
N GLY A 93 -16.81 0.28 -1.80
CA GLY A 93 -15.88 0.29 -2.93
C GLY A 93 -14.63 -0.56 -2.66
N MET A 94 -14.07 -0.48 -1.45
CA MET A 94 -12.92 -1.29 -1.05
C MET A 94 -13.27 -2.78 -0.93
N THR A 95 -14.46 -3.09 -0.39
CA THR A 95 -14.94 -4.48 -0.29
C THR A 95 -15.08 -5.12 -1.67
N ILE A 96 -15.63 -4.40 -2.64
CA ILE A 96 -15.72 -4.84 -4.04
C ILE A 96 -14.33 -4.99 -4.67
N ASN A 97 -13.43 -4.03 -4.43
CA ASN A 97 -12.05 -4.09 -4.94
C ASN A 97 -11.33 -5.36 -4.46
N ARG A 98 -11.37 -5.68 -3.17
CA ARG A 98 -10.71 -6.88 -2.63
C ARG A 98 -11.23 -8.18 -3.23
N PHE A 99 -12.54 -8.27 -3.47
CA PHE A 99 -13.15 -9.41 -4.18
C PHE A 99 -12.61 -9.55 -5.62
N ILE A 100 -12.66 -8.46 -6.39
CA ILE A 100 -12.20 -8.44 -7.79
C ILE A 100 -10.70 -8.77 -7.86
N ILE A 101 -9.90 -8.22 -6.96
CA ILE A 101 -8.45 -8.41 -6.94
C ILE A 101 -8.08 -9.84 -6.55
N GLY A 102 -8.83 -10.46 -5.63
CA GLY A 102 -8.68 -11.89 -5.32
C GLY A 102 -8.89 -12.76 -6.57
N ILE A 103 -9.94 -12.49 -7.34
CA ILE A 103 -10.22 -13.17 -8.62
C ILE A 103 -9.07 -12.94 -9.61
N LEU A 104 -8.68 -11.68 -9.84
CA LEU A 104 -7.64 -11.32 -10.79
C LEU A 104 -6.29 -11.96 -10.44
N THR A 105 -5.97 -12.06 -9.15
CA THR A 105 -4.73 -12.68 -8.66
C THR A 105 -4.71 -14.18 -8.98
N ILE A 106 -5.79 -14.91 -8.75
CA ILE A 106 -5.87 -16.34 -9.13
C ILE A 106 -5.75 -16.52 -10.64
N LEU A 107 -6.44 -15.69 -11.43
CA LEU A 107 -6.36 -15.76 -12.89
C LEU A 107 -4.94 -15.49 -13.39
N ALA A 108 -4.32 -14.41 -12.93
CA ALA A 108 -2.96 -14.03 -13.28
C ALA A 108 -1.93 -15.09 -12.86
N ALA A 109 -2.05 -15.60 -11.63
CA ALA A 109 -1.19 -16.67 -11.13
C ALA A 109 -1.35 -17.96 -11.93
N PHE A 110 -2.58 -18.36 -12.26
CA PHE A 110 -2.80 -19.51 -13.12
C PHE A 110 -2.09 -19.34 -14.47
N PHE A 111 -2.27 -18.21 -15.17
CA PHE A 111 -1.62 -17.99 -16.46
C PHE A 111 -0.10 -17.96 -16.37
N PHE A 112 0.45 -17.38 -15.30
CA PHE A 112 1.88 -17.42 -15.02
C PHE A 112 2.37 -18.86 -14.82
N MET A 113 1.71 -19.64 -13.97
CA MET A 113 2.08 -21.04 -13.72
C MET A 113 2.02 -21.89 -15.01
N ARG A 114 1.08 -21.60 -15.91
CA ARG A 114 0.94 -22.27 -17.22
C ARG A 114 2.13 -22.05 -18.16
N ILE A 115 3.00 -21.07 -17.90
CA ILE A 115 4.29 -20.92 -18.61
C ILE A 115 5.18 -22.15 -18.36
N TYR A 116 5.09 -22.73 -17.16
CA TYR A 116 5.98 -23.78 -16.69
C TYR A 116 5.30 -25.16 -16.58
N LEU A 117 4.04 -25.19 -16.13
CA LEU A 117 3.33 -26.36 -15.62
C LEU A 117 2.11 -26.73 -16.47
N SER A 118 1.58 -27.94 -16.26
CA SER A 118 0.28 -28.38 -16.80
C SER A 118 -0.89 -27.77 -16.03
N THR A 119 -2.13 -27.91 -16.53
CA THR A 119 -3.32 -27.24 -15.98
C THR A 119 -3.55 -27.51 -14.50
N PHE A 120 -3.52 -28.78 -14.08
CA PHE A 120 -3.85 -29.15 -12.70
C PHE A 120 -2.83 -28.59 -11.68
N PRO A 121 -1.51 -28.82 -11.81
CA PRO A 121 -0.54 -28.19 -10.92
C PRO A 121 -0.60 -26.66 -10.94
N SER A 122 -0.96 -26.06 -12.08
CA SER A 122 -1.12 -24.60 -12.17
C SER A 122 -2.27 -24.08 -11.30
N LEU A 123 -3.38 -24.83 -11.19
CA LEU A 123 -4.50 -24.47 -10.30
C LEU A 123 -4.08 -24.49 -8.82
N VAL A 124 -3.38 -25.56 -8.41
CA VAL A 124 -2.91 -25.70 -7.02
C VAL A 124 -1.89 -24.60 -6.69
N CYS A 125 -0.90 -24.37 -7.56
CA CYS A 125 0.10 -23.32 -7.34
C CYS A 125 -0.48 -21.90 -7.40
N ALA A 126 -1.57 -21.68 -8.15
CA ALA A 126 -2.27 -20.40 -8.15
C ALA A 126 -2.92 -20.13 -6.79
N MET A 127 -3.54 -21.13 -6.15
CA MET A 127 -4.04 -21.00 -4.77
C MET A 127 -2.93 -20.68 -3.78
N LEU A 128 -1.81 -21.43 -3.84
CA LEU A 128 -0.66 -21.16 -3.00
C LEU A 128 -0.11 -19.75 -3.19
N THR A 129 -0.19 -19.21 -4.40
CA THR A 129 0.25 -17.83 -4.69
C THR A 129 -0.66 -16.80 -4.01
N LEU A 130 -1.98 -16.97 -4.05
CA LEU A 130 -2.90 -16.04 -3.39
C LEU A 130 -2.75 -16.09 -1.86
N PHE A 131 -2.72 -17.30 -1.30
CA PHE A 131 -2.69 -17.52 0.15
C PHE A 131 -1.27 -17.58 0.74
N ASN A 132 -0.26 -17.26 -0.06
CA ASN A 132 1.07 -16.99 0.45
C ASN A 132 0.99 -15.80 1.41
N PRO A 133 1.47 -15.88 2.65
CA PRO A 133 1.25 -14.84 3.65
C PRO A 133 1.71 -13.45 3.20
N VAL A 134 2.84 -13.36 2.49
CA VAL A 134 3.27 -12.11 1.83
C VAL A 134 2.16 -11.57 0.92
N SER A 135 1.65 -12.41 0.01
CA SER A 135 0.67 -12.04 -1.00
C SER A 135 -0.74 -11.89 -0.46
N PHE A 136 -1.02 -12.47 0.71
CA PHE A 136 -2.32 -12.48 1.38
C PHE A 136 -2.45 -11.39 2.46
N TRP A 137 -1.33 -10.88 2.96
CA TRP A 137 -1.25 -9.79 3.93
C TRP A 137 -1.36 -8.40 3.27
N TYR A 138 -0.57 -8.14 2.23
CA TYR A 138 -0.61 -6.85 1.53
C TYR A 138 -1.87 -6.53 0.67
N PRO A 139 -2.83 -7.45 0.42
CA PRO A 139 -4.16 -7.09 -0.05
C PRO A 139 -4.95 -6.23 0.94
N VAL A 140 -4.41 -5.96 2.13
CA VAL A 140 -4.98 -5.02 3.08
C VAL A 140 -4.75 -3.55 2.69
N HIS A 141 -3.74 -3.26 1.86
CA HIS A 141 -3.29 -1.89 1.54
C HIS A 141 -3.24 -1.61 0.02
N GLN A 142 -2.79 -0.41 -0.40
CA GLN A 142 -2.47 0.05 -1.79
C GLN A 142 -1.81 -0.96 -2.75
N TYR A 143 -1.24 -2.00 -2.19
CA TYR A 143 -0.43 -2.95 -2.89
C TYR A 143 -1.26 -4.10 -3.49
N GLN A 144 -2.58 -4.15 -3.23
CA GLN A 144 -3.51 -5.17 -3.73
C GLN A 144 -3.31 -5.53 -5.22
N MET A 145 -3.07 -4.53 -6.07
CA MET A 145 -2.86 -4.74 -7.52
C MET A 145 -1.47 -5.26 -7.89
N ALA A 146 -0.51 -5.31 -6.96
CA ALA A 146 0.88 -5.63 -7.26
C ALA A 146 1.05 -7.08 -7.75
N THR A 147 0.50 -8.08 -7.04
CA THR A 147 0.57 -9.48 -7.48
C THR A 147 -0.02 -9.70 -8.87
N PRO A 148 -1.30 -9.33 -9.13
CA PRO A 148 -1.90 -9.59 -10.43
C PRO A 148 -1.18 -8.83 -11.54
N MET A 149 -0.79 -7.56 -11.33
CA MET A 149 -0.07 -6.78 -12.34
C MET A 149 1.31 -7.34 -12.65
N PHE A 150 2.05 -7.77 -11.62
CA PHE A 150 3.35 -8.41 -11.79
C PHE A 150 3.24 -9.69 -12.64
N LEU A 151 2.33 -10.59 -12.26
CA LEU A 151 2.17 -11.88 -12.93
C LEU A 151 1.65 -11.74 -14.36
N LEU A 152 0.72 -10.80 -14.60
CA LEU A 152 0.29 -10.43 -15.95
C LEU A 152 1.42 -9.82 -16.78
N GLY A 153 2.29 -9.01 -16.16
CA GLY A 153 3.48 -8.45 -16.80
C GLY A 153 4.40 -9.54 -17.32
N ILE A 154 4.73 -10.51 -16.46
CA ILE A 154 5.53 -11.70 -16.85
C ILE A 154 4.83 -12.50 -17.97
N CYS A 155 3.51 -12.67 -17.90
CA CYS A 155 2.75 -13.36 -18.94
C CYS A 155 2.83 -12.66 -20.30
N LEU A 156 2.66 -11.34 -20.33
CA LEU A 156 2.75 -10.53 -21.54
C LEU A 156 4.18 -10.46 -22.09
N ILE A 157 5.20 -10.33 -21.23
CA ILE A 157 6.60 -10.44 -21.64
C ILE A 157 6.87 -11.79 -22.32
N ASN A 158 6.42 -12.90 -21.71
CA ASN A 158 6.56 -14.22 -22.31
C ASN A 158 5.82 -14.35 -23.65
N ARG A 159 4.64 -13.74 -23.77
CA ARG A 159 3.86 -13.73 -25.03
C ARG A 159 4.58 -12.92 -26.10
N LEU A 160 5.03 -11.71 -25.79
CA LEU A 160 5.80 -10.84 -26.67
C LEU A 160 7.07 -11.54 -27.19
N ILE A 161 7.85 -12.19 -26.31
CA ILE A 161 9.07 -12.90 -26.72
C ILE A 161 8.74 -14.07 -27.66
N LYS A 162 7.60 -14.74 -27.49
CA LYS A 162 7.16 -15.86 -28.35
C LYS A 162 6.67 -15.37 -29.72
N THR A 163 5.82 -14.36 -29.75
CA THR A 163 5.09 -13.95 -30.95
C THR A 163 5.83 -12.88 -31.75
N LYS A 164 6.64 -12.07 -31.06
CA LYS A 164 7.36 -10.91 -31.60
C LYS A 164 6.43 -9.90 -32.28
N LEU A 165 5.18 -9.82 -31.84
CA LEU A 165 4.15 -8.96 -32.43
C LEU A 165 4.10 -7.60 -31.74
N ALA A 166 3.95 -6.54 -32.53
CA ALA A 166 3.72 -5.18 -32.02
C ALA A 166 2.47 -5.08 -31.14
N ARG A 167 1.39 -5.81 -31.47
CA ARG A 167 0.18 -5.86 -30.62
C ARG A 167 0.51 -6.28 -29.18
N ASP A 168 1.35 -7.29 -28.99
CA ASP A 168 1.66 -7.79 -27.65
C ASP A 168 2.59 -6.83 -26.89
N PHE A 169 3.39 -6.03 -27.61
CA PHE A 169 4.16 -4.93 -27.05
C PHE A 169 3.25 -3.76 -26.62
N ILE A 170 2.29 -3.35 -27.45
CA ILE A 170 1.30 -2.33 -27.10
C ILE A 170 0.49 -2.75 -25.87
N LEU A 171 0.03 -4.02 -25.81
CA LEU A 171 -0.66 -4.54 -24.63
C LEU A 171 0.22 -4.52 -23.38
N LEU A 172 1.52 -4.79 -23.51
CA LEU A 172 2.46 -4.69 -22.40
C LEU A 172 2.62 -3.23 -21.94
N SER A 173 2.71 -2.27 -22.85
CA SER A 173 2.75 -0.84 -22.52
C SER A 173 1.48 -0.39 -21.80
N ILE A 174 0.30 -0.78 -22.28
CA ILE A 174 -0.97 -0.48 -21.61
C ILE A 174 -1.00 -1.07 -20.19
N LEU A 175 -0.59 -2.33 -20.04
CA LEU A 175 -0.52 -2.96 -18.72
C LEU A 175 0.44 -2.22 -17.79
N PHE A 176 1.60 -1.81 -18.28
CA PHE A 176 2.55 -1.03 -17.49
C PHE A 176 1.98 0.34 -17.10
N CYS A 177 1.26 1.03 -17.99
CA CYS A 177 0.52 2.24 -17.62
C CYS A 177 -0.46 1.99 -16.48
N ILE A 178 -1.30 0.96 -16.60
CA ILE A 178 -2.23 0.60 -15.52
C ILE A 178 -1.46 0.29 -14.23
N MET A 179 -0.36 -0.46 -14.32
CA MET A 179 0.49 -0.81 -13.18
C MET A 179 1.08 0.44 -12.51
N VAL A 180 1.58 1.41 -13.26
CA VAL A 180 2.15 2.67 -12.72
C VAL A 180 1.11 3.54 -12.03
N LEU A 181 -0.12 3.54 -12.53
CA LEU A 181 -1.22 4.30 -11.91
C LEU A 181 -1.85 3.56 -10.73
N SER A 182 -1.76 2.23 -10.69
CA SER A 182 -2.54 1.37 -9.77
C SER A 182 -1.70 0.66 -8.72
N VAL A 183 -0.37 0.70 -8.80
CA VAL A 183 0.55 0.06 -7.87
C VAL A 183 1.53 1.12 -7.34
N SER A 184 1.80 1.09 -6.04
CA SER A 184 2.79 1.98 -5.41
C SER A 184 4.14 1.92 -6.12
N ILE A 185 4.74 3.10 -6.38
CA ILE A 185 6.01 3.22 -7.12
C ILE A 185 7.14 2.38 -6.49
N ASN A 186 7.14 2.23 -5.16
CA ASN A 186 8.10 1.40 -4.44
C ASN A 186 8.03 -0.07 -4.88
N LEU A 187 6.84 -0.60 -5.12
CA LEU A 187 6.69 -1.98 -5.60
C LEU A 187 7.06 -2.11 -7.08
N ILE A 188 6.76 -1.10 -7.88
CA ILE A 188 7.14 -1.10 -9.29
C ILE A 188 8.66 -1.20 -9.42
N ILE A 189 9.40 -0.41 -8.64
CA ILE A 189 10.87 -0.48 -8.58
C ILE A 189 11.34 -1.90 -8.28
N PHE A 190 10.69 -2.60 -7.33
CA PHE A 190 11.02 -4.00 -7.03
C PHE A 190 10.66 -5.00 -8.12
N MET A 191 9.64 -4.73 -8.95
CA MET A 191 9.26 -5.62 -10.06
C MET A 191 10.23 -5.52 -11.26
N ILE A 192 10.87 -4.36 -11.48
CA ILE A 192 11.72 -4.10 -12.65
C ILE A 192 12.83 -5.15 -12.81
N PRO A 193 13.64 -5.49 -11.77
CA PRO A 193 14.66 -6.52 -11.89
C PRO A 193 14.10 -7.86 -12.33
N PHE A 194 12.93 -8.27 -11.82
CA PHE A 194 12.29 -9.53 -12.20
C PHE A 194 11.85 -9.52 -13.66
N PHE A 195 11.27 -8.42 -14.16
CA PHE A 195 10.91 -8.30 -15.58
C PHE A 195 12.13 -8.40 -16.49
N ILE A 196 13.23 -7.72 -16.14
CA ILE A 196 14.48 -7.73 -16.91
C ILE A 196 15.10 -9.14 -16.90
N VAL A 197 15.30 -9.73 -15.72
CA VAL A 197 15.89 -11.07 -15.59
C VAL A 197 15.04 -12.12 -16.29
N PHE A 198 13.72 -12.08 -16.13
CA PHE A 198 12.82 -12.99 -16.81
C PHE A 198 12.89 -12.82 -18.33
N ALA A 199 12.85 -11.57 -18.84
CA ALA A 199 12.95 -11.30 -20.27
C ALA A 199 14.28 -11.82 -20.85
N PHE A 200 15.39 -11.56 -20.16
CA PHE A 200 16.73 -12.03 -20.55
C PHE A 200 16.80 -13.55 -20.63
N CYS A 201 16.37 -14.24 -19.56
CA CYS A 201 16.32 -15.69 -19.52
C CYS A 201 15.44 -16.22 -20.66
N ARG A 202 14.21 -15.72 -20.77
CA ARG A 202 13.21 -16.22 -21.73
C ARG A 202 13.63 -16.00 -23.18
N ASN A 203 14.42 -14.95 -23.45
CA ASN A 203 15.01 -14.64 -24.74
C ASN A 203 16.33 -15.40 -25.01
N ASN A 204 16.58 -16.50 -24.29
CA ASN A 204 17.79 -17.31 -24.42
C ASN A 204 19.08 -16.49 -24.24
N PHE A 205 19.09 -15.55 -23.28
CA PHE A 205 20.28 -14.78 -22.90
C PHE A 205 20.81 -13.85 -24.01
N ARG A 206 19.94 -13.40 -24.91
CA ARG A 206 20.29 -12.47 -26.00
C ARG A 206 19.86 -11.05 -25.69
N PHE A 207 20.78 -10.11 -25.87
CA PHE A 207 20.54 -8.66 -25.83
C PHE A 207 20.12 -8.14 -27.21
N ASP A 208 18.91 -8.49 -27.63
CA ASP A 208 18.34 -8.02 -28.91
C ASP A 208 17.16 -7.07 -28.69
N LYS A 209 16.55 -6.62 -29.80
CA LYS A 209 15.37 -5.76 -29.76
C LYS A 209 14.17 -6.39 -29.02
N ILE A 210 14.07 -7.71 -28.96
CA ILE A 210 12.97 -8.38 -28.25
C ILE A 210 13.21 -8.31 -26.73
N PHE A 211 14.46 -8.47 -26.27
CA PHE A 211 14.83 -8.24 -24.88
C PHE A 211 14.64 -6.78 -24.45
N ILE A 212 14.94 -5.83 -25.32
CA ILE A 212 14.82 -4.38 -25.02
C ILE A 212 13.35 -3.93 -24.98
N ALA A 213 12.43 -4.64 -25.62
CA ALA A 213 11.03 -4.21 -25.75
C ALA A 213 10.33 -3.95 -24.41
N PRO A 214 10.39 -4.83 -23.38
CA PRO A 214 9.80 -4.53 -22.07
C PRO A 214 10.42 -3.29 -21.39
N ILE A 215 11.71 -3.05 -21.59
CA ILE A 215 12.41 -1.87 -21.04
C ILE A 215 11.86 -0.60 -21.70
N VAL A 216 11.71 -0.60 -23.03
CA VAL A 216 11.12 0.53 -23.76
C VAL A 216 9.66 0.77 -23.34
N ALA A 217 8.87 -0.28 -23.16
CA ALA A 217 7.49 -0.16 -22.67
C ALA A 217 7.44 0.49 -21.29
N LEU A 218 8.36 0.09 -20.38
CA LEU A 218 8.45 0.65 -19.04
C LEU A 218 8.89 2.11 -19.05
N VAL A 219 9.93 2.47 -19.83
CA VAL A 219 10.42 3.84 -19.96
C VAL A 219 9.33 4.76 -20.55
N ALA A 220 8.63 4.31 -21.59
CA ALA A 220 7.51 5.05 -22.16
C ALA A 220 6.43 5.29 -21.09
N THR A 221 6.13 4.29 -20.27
CA THR A 221 5.15 4.40 -19.20
C THR A 221 5.58 5.37 -18.10
N LEU A 222 6.82 5.27 -17.61
CA LEU A 222 7.32 6.20 -16.59
C LEU A 222 7.38 7.64 -17.10
N SER A 223 7.58 7.82 -18.42
CA SER A 223 7.51 9.14 -19.06
C SER A 223 6.07 9.67 -19.11
N PHE A 224 5.09 8.78 -19.33
CA PHE A 224 3.67 9.13 -19.29
C PHE A 224 3.25 9.64 -17.91
N SER A 225 3.73 9.02 -16.82
CA SER A 225 3.43 9.43 -15.44
C SER A 225 4.45 10.43 -14.84
N PHE A 226 5.41 10.91 -15.62
CA PHE A 226 6.58 11.62 -15.10
C PHE A 226 6.25 12.81 -14.17
N PRO A 227 5.30 13.72 -14.51
CA PRO A 227 4.98 14.86 -13.63
C PRO A 227 4.60 14.40 -12.21
N GLN A 228 3.78 13.36 -12.11
CA GLN A 228 3.34 12.81 -10.85
C GLN A 228 4.47 12.08 -10.10
N THR A 229 5.25 11.26 -10.82
CA THR A 229 6.38 10.53 -10.22
C THR A 229 7.44 11.51 -9.69
N PHE A 230 7.71 12.58 -10.43
CA PHE A 230 8.63 13.63 -10.01
C PHE A 230 8.12 14.40 -8.79
N ASP A 231 6.82 14.72 -8.74
CA ASP A 231 6.23 15.39 -7.57
C ASP A 231 6.34 14.53 -6.31
N PHE A 232 6.06 13.24 -6.45
CA PHE A 232 6.21 12.29 -5.36
C PHE A 232 7.65 12.24 -4.85
N ILE A 233 8.63 12.10 -5.74
CA ILE A 233 10.05 12.06 -5.35
C ILE A 233 10.45 13.35 -4.64
N ARG A 234 10.05 14.52 -5.17
CA ARG A 234 10.35 15.80 -4.53
C ARG A 234 9.77 15.91 -3.13
N ASN A 235 8.48 15.59 -2.96
CA ASN A 235 7.83 15.66 -1.66
C ASN A 235 8.43 14.63 -0.67
N TYR A 236 8.79 13.44 -1.15
CA TYR A 236 9.47 12.42 -0.36
C TYR A 236 10.85 12.89 0.13
N LEU A 237 11.65 13.52 -0.73
CA LEU A 237 12.99 14.02 -0.36
C LEU A 237 12.95 15.11 0.72
N THR A 238 11.85 15.86 0.81
CA THR A 238 11.61 16.85 1.87
C THR A 238 10.84 16.30 3.07
N SER A 239 10.46 15.01 3.03
CA SER A 239 9.64 14.40 4.06
C SER A 239 10.44 14.05 5.30
N ALA A 240 9.75 13.93 6.43
CA ALA A 240 10.35 13.45 7.66
C ALA A 240 10.84 12.00 7.57
N ARG A 241 10.28 11.20 6.64
CA ARG A 241 10.60 9.77 6.47
C ARG A 241 11.86 9.49 5.63
N VAL A 242 12.44 10.49 4.95
CA VAL A 242 13.56 10.28 4.03
C VAL A 242 14.79 9.63 4.69
N ASP A 243 14.99 9.92 5.98
CA ASP A 243 16.14 9.46 6.77
C ASP A 243 15.82 8.24 7.64
N GLU A 244 14.54 7.87 7.76
CA GLU A 244 14.07 6.77 8.60
C GLU A 244 14.30 5.43 7.88
N GLY A 245 15.14 4.59 8.49
CA GLY A 245 15.24 3.20 8.07
C GLY A 245 13.95 2.47 8.41
N VAL A 246 13.30 1.84 7.44
CA VAL A 246 12.04 1.11 7.69
C VAL A 246 12.33 -0.02 8.67
N TYR A 247 11.67 0.00 9.83
CA TYR A 247 11.84 -0.97 10.94
C TYR A 247 13.19 -0.89 11.68
N SER A 248 13.83 0.28 11.72
CA SER A 248 15.07 0.51 12.48
C SER A 248 15.01 0.11 13.97
N GLY A 249 13.81 -0.01 14.56
CA GLY A 249 13.58 -0.45 15.95
C GLY A 249 12.96 -1.84 16.13
N ILE A 250 12.67 -2.60 15.06
CA ILE A 250 12.07 -3.94 15.14
C ILE A 250 13.09 -4.97 14.65
N LEU A 251 14.04 -5.30 15.51
CA LEU A 251 15.05 -6.32 15.23
C LEU A 251 14.41 -7.71 15.38
N THR A 252 14.54 -8.56 14.36
CA THR A 252 14.11 -9.96 14.43
C THR A 252 15.35 -10.83 14.62
N SER A 253 15.37 -11.63 15.69
CA SER A 253 16.48 -12.56 15.91
C SER A 253 16.51 -13.66 14.83
N LEU A 254 17.67 -14.29 14.60
CA LEU A 254 17.76 -15.48 13.73
C LEU A 254 16.73 -16.53 14.15
N ARG A 255 16.60 -16.75 15.45
CA ARG A 255 15.61 -17.64 16.06
C ARG A 255 14.18 -17.29 15.62
N GLU A 256 13.79 -16.03 15.77
CA GLU A 256 12.46 -15.57 15.36
C GLU A 256 12.23 -15.69 13.85
N LEU A 257 13.25 -15.49 13.01
CA LEU A 257 13.10 -15.75 11.59
C LEU A 257 12.85 -17.25 11.32
N PHE A 258 13.64 -18.14 11.92
CA PHE A 258 13.46 -19.58 11.75
C PHE A 258 12.05 -20.02 12.19
N LEU A 259 11.59 -19.50 13.33
CA LEU A 259 10.24 -19.73 13.82
C LEU A 259 9.19 -19.14 12.86
N GLY A 260 9.37 -17.91 12.37
CA GLY A 260 8.44 -17.26 11.44
C GLY A 260 8.32 -17.97 10.09
N ILE A 261 9.39 -18.57 9.59
CA ILE A 261 9.37 -19.39 8.35
C ILE A 261 8.57 -20.68 8.54
N ALA A 262 8.68 -21.32 9.72
CA ALA A 262 8.19 -22.66 9.99
C ALA A 262 6.82 -22.71 10.69
N ILE A 263 6.55 -21.76 11.57
CA ILE A 263 5.36 -21.65 12.43
C ILE A 263 4.69 -20.31 12.15
N PRO A 264 3.38 -20.27 11.87
CA PRO A 264 2.74 -19.00 11.62
C PRO A 264 2.76 -18.12 12.86
N PRO A 265 2.96 -16.80 12.67
CA PRO A 265 3.04 -15.90 13.80
C PRO A 265 1.77 -15.86 14.62
N GLY A 266 2.02 -15.81 15.91
CA GLY A 266 1.07 -15.72 17.00
C GLY A 266 0.30 -16.95 17.39
N GLU A 267 0.70 -18.11 16.88
CA GLU A 267 0.71 -19.31 17.72
C GLU A 267 1.84 -19.22 18.76
N TRP A 268 2.92 -18.48 18.45
CA TRP A 268 4.08 -18.34 19.33
C TRP A 268 4.51 -16.90 19.66
N LEU A 269 3.98 -15.88 18.96
CA LEU A 269 4.29 -14.46 19.23
C LEU A 269 3.02 -13.59 19.25
N PRO A 270 2.67 -12.93 20.37
CA PRO A 270 1.50 -12.05 20.42
C PRO A 270 1.53 -11.01 19.31
N TYR A 271 0.36 -10.76 18.73
CA TYR A 271 0.23 -9.96 17.52
C TYR A 271 0.53 -8.47 17.81
N ASN A 272 1.69 -7.98 17.38
CA ASN A 272 2.08 -6.57 17.44
C ASN A 272 2.58 -6.08 16.06
N TYR A 273 2.97 -4.81 15.92
CA TYR A 273 3.45 -4.26 14.64
C TYR A 273 4.66 -5.04 14.06
N GLY A 274 5.49 -5.66 14.91
CA GLY A 274 6.57 -6.56 14.50
C GLY A 274 6.10 -7.93 14.03
N ALA A 275 4.95 -8.43 14.53
CA ALA A 275 4.32 -9.66 14.05
C ALA A 275 3.86 -9.57 12.58
N GLN A 276 3.65 -8.36 12.05
CA GLN A 276 3.35 -8.13 10.62
C GLN A 276 4.49 -8.65 9.74
N LEU A 277 5.73 -8.28 10.07
CA LEU A 277 6.91 -8.69 9.32
C LEU A 277 7.15 -10.20 9.39
N GLN A 278 6.98 -10.78 10.56
CA GLN A 278 7.13 -12.21 10.73
C GLN A 278 6.03 -12.98 9.98
N ALA A 279 4.82 -12.44 9.86
CA ALA A 279 3.71 -13.10 9.16
C ALA A 279 4.03 -13.23 7.68
N ILE A 280 4.64 -12.20 7.11
CA ILE A 280 5.09 -12.17 5.73
C ILE A 280 6.19 -13.22 5.47
N THR A 281 7.02 -13.59 6.47
CA THR A 281 8.09 -14.58 6.28
C THR A 281 7.64 -16.05 6.28
N TYR A 282 6.39 -16.37 6.66
CA TYR A 282 5.93 -17.76 6.70
C TYR A 282 5.82 -18.37 5.30
N ILE A 283 6.42 -19.54 5.14
CA ILE A 283 6.33 -20.35 3.91
C ILE A 283 5.73 -21.74 4.20
N SER A 284 5.87 -22.23 5.44
CA SER A 284 5.63 -23.60 5.90
C SER A 284 6.70 -24.62 5.48
N ILE A 285 7.01 -25.53 6.40
CA ILE A 285 7.91 -26.67 6.16
C ILE A 285 7.43 -27.55 4.98
N PRO A 286 6.15 -27.97 4.91
CA PRO A 286 5.57 -28.63 3.75
C PRO A 286 6.00 -28.04 2.40
N VAL A 287 5.77 -26.74 2.22
CA VAL A 287 6.06 -26.04 0.97
C VAL A 287 7.56 -26.00 0.71
N ILE A 288 8.40 -25.69 1.71
CA ILE A 288 9.86 -25.65 1.56
C ILE A 288 10.39 -27.00 1.05
N LEU A 289 9.95 -28.10 1.66
CA LEU A 289 10.36 -29.45 1.25
C LEU A 289 9.94 -29.75 -0.19
N LEU A 290 8.73 -29.35 -0.60
CA LEU A 290 8.26 -29.55 -1.97
C LEU A 290 8.96 -28.62 -2.97
N VAL A 291 9.38 -27.43 -2.58
CA VAL A 291 10.22 -26.53 -3.40
C VAL A 291 11.58 -27.18 -3.67
N ILE A 292 12.27 -27.63 -2.62
CA ILE A 292 13.58 -28.30 -2.74
C ILE A 292 13.44 -29.57 -3.60
N SER A 293 12.45 -30.40 -3.30
CA SER A 293 12.19 -31.64 -4.04
C SER A 293 11.85 -31.38 -5.51
N GLY A 294 11.02 -30.37 -5.76
CA GLY A 294 10.67 -29.93 -7.11
C GLY A 294 11.86 -29.40 -7.90
N ALA A 295 12.78 -28.69 -7.24
CA ALA A 295 14.02 -28.21 -7.83
C ALA A 295 14.96 -29.36 -8.25
N LEU A 296 15.03 -30.44 -7.45
CA LEU A 296 15.77 -31.64 -7.82
C LEU A 296 15.10 -32.42 -8.98
N LEU A 297 13.77 -32.36 -9.08
CA LEU A 297 12.99 -33.08 -10.09
C LEU A 297 12.98 -32.43 -11.47
N ILE A 298 13.41 -31.17 -11.61
CA ILE A 298 13.37 -30.43 -12.87
C ILE A 298 14.45 -30.94 -13.85
N LYS A 299 14.31 -32.17 -14.37
CA LYS A 299 15.25 -32.77 -15.35
C LYS A 299 15.33 -31.94 -16.63
N LYS A 300 16.56 -31.62 -17.08
CA LYS A 300 16.98 -31.07 -18.41
C LYS A 300 15.87 -30.40 -19.22
N LYS A 301 15.13 -29.45 -18.62
CA LYS A 301 14.21 -28.60 -19.38
C LYS A 301 15.02 -27.53 -20.11
N ARG A 302 14.37 -26.78 -21.01
CA ARG A 302 15.00 -25.61 -21.65
C ARG A 302 15.68 -24.76 -20.57
N ALA A 303 16.98 -24.50 -20.73
CA ALA A 303 17.83 -23.86 -19.72
C ALA A 303 17.21 -22.58 -19.13
N TRP A 304 16.54 -21.78 -19.97
CA TRP A 304 15.88 -20.56 -19.52
C TRP A 304 14.84 -20.77 -18.41
N LYS A 305 14.13 -21.92 -18.39
CA LYS A 305 13.13 -22.20 -17.35
C LYS A 305 13.81 -22.32 -15.99
N GLN A 306 14.83 -23.17 -15.91
CA GLN A 306 15.58 -23.40 -14.68
C GLN A 306 16.23 -22.11 -14.19
N ILE A 307 16.89 -21.39 -15.10
CA ILE A 307 17.60 -20.14 -14.77
C ILE A 307 16.60 -19.06 -14.33
N SER A 308 15.45 -18.92 -14.99
CA SER A 308 14.41 -17.97 -14.53
C SER A 308 13.87 -18.31 -13.15
N LEU A 309 13.65 -19.59 -12.83
CA LEU A 309 13.16 -19.99 -11.50
C LEU A 309 14.21 -19.77 -10.40
N LEU A 310 15.49 -19.92 -10.74
CA LEU A 310 16.60 -19.67 -9.83
C LEU A 310 16.76 -18.17 -9.55
N PHE A 311 16.88 -17.35 -10.60
CA PHE A 311 17.20 -15.92 -10.48
C PHE A 311 15.98 -15.02 -10.20
N CYS A 312 14.76 -15.48 -10.48
CA CYS A 312 13.52 -14.79 -10.11
C CYS A 312 12.82 -15.43 -8.91
N GLY A 313 13.30 -16.56 -8.37
CA GLY A 313 12.68 -17.25 -7.24
C GLY A 313 13.64 -17.43 -6.08
N ILE A 314 14.47 -18.47 -6.14
CA ILE A 314 15.31 -18.90 -5.01
C ILE A 314 16.31 -17.82 -4.58
N ILE A 315 17.04 -17.22 -5.53
CA ILE A 315 18.08 -16.21 -5.20
C ILE A 315 17.48 -14.96 -4.56
N PRO A 316 16.44 -14.31 -5.15
CA PRO A 316 15.81 -13.16 -4.50
C PRO A 316 15.19 -13.49 -3.14
N THR A 317 14.59 -14.67 -2.98
CA THR A 317 14.06 -15.13 -1.67
C THR A 317 15.17 -15.19 -0.63
N PHE A 318 16.31 -15.82 -0.96
CA PHE A 318 17.43 -15.92 -0.04
C PHE A 318 18.03 -14.56 0.30
N ILE A 319 18.24 -13.69 -0.70
CA ILE A 319 18.77 -12.33 -0.48
C ILE A 319 17.85 -11.53 0.43
N ALA A 320 16.53 -11.59 0.20
CA ALA A 320 15.56 -10.86 1.03
C ALA A 320 15.60 -11.32 2.49
N LEU A 321 15.65 -12.64 2.74
CA LEU A 321 15.76 -13.19 4.09
C LEU A 321 17.11 -12.86 4.74
N LEU A 322 18.21 -12.89 3.98
CA LEU A 322 19.55 -12.54 4.48
C LEU A 322 19.62 -11.06 4.90
N LEU A 323 19.12 -10.15 4.06
CA LEU A 323 19.06 -8.72 4.35
C LEU A 323 18.06 -8.39 5.46
N TYR A 324 17.04 -9.23 5.66
CA TYR A 324 16.10 -9.06 6.75
C TYR A 324 16.74 -9.36 8.11
N VAL A 325 17.60 -10.39 8.20
CA VAL A 325 18.32 -10.75 9.43
C VAL A 325 19.53 -9.86 9.68
N ASN A 326 20.28 -9.51 8.63
CA ASN A 326 21.50 -8.73 8.75
C ASN A 326 21.22 -7.24 8.57
N THR A 327 20.81 -6.60 9.67
CA THR A 327 20.42 -5.18 9.68
C THR A 327 21.57 -4.24 9.34
N ASP A 328 22.80 -4.57 9.74
CA ASP A 328 23.97 -3.74 9.45
C ASP A 328 24.20 -3.67 7.94
N LEU A 329 24.15 -4.83 7.27
CA LEU A 329 24.24 -4.91 5.81
C LEU A 329 23.06 -4.20 5.13
N ARG A 330 21.85 -4.36 5.67
CA ARG A 330 20.65 -3.69 5.15
C ARG A 330 20.76 -2.17 5.21
N PHE A 331 21.19 -1.63 6.35
CA PHE A 331 21.32 -0.19 6.58
C PHE A 331 22.54 0.41 5.91
N PHE A 332 23.56 -0.38 5.58
CA PHE A 332 24.68 0.03 4.74
C PHE A 332 24.27 0.34 3.29
N ILE A 333 23.19 -0.26 2.79
CA ILE A 333 22.73 -0.07 1.41
C ILE A 333 21.64 1.02 1.38
N PRO A 334 21.90 2.23 0.86
CA PRO A 334 20.96 3.36 0.97
C PRO A 334 19.58 3.09 0.35
N LEU A 335 19.54 2.39 -0.79
CA LEU A 335 18.29 2.02 -1.45
C LEU A 335 17.47 1.02 -0.62
N VAL A 336 18.14 0.12 0.12
CA VAL A 336 17.50 -0.96 0.89
C VAL A 336 17.08 -0.48 2.28
N LYS A 337 17.82 0.46 2.89
CA LYS A 337 17.50 1.08 4.19
C LYS A 337 16.06 1.63 4.22
N ASN A 338 15.67 2.33 3.17
CA ASN A 338 14.40 3.08 3.10
C ASN A 338 13.23 2.25 2.56
N VAL A 339 13.40 0.94 2.38
CA VAL A 339 12.37 0.06 1.82
C VAL A 339 12.20 -1.21 2.65
N ASP A 340 10.98 -1.72 2.63
CA ASP A 340 10.63 -3.02 3.21
C ASP A 340 11.10 -4.14 2.26
N ILE A 341 12.24 -4.76 2.59
CA ILE A 341 12.89 -5.77 1.75
C ILE A 341 12.08 -7.06 1.64
N LEU A 342 11.17 -7.35 2.59
CA LEU A 342 10.32 -8.54 2.53
C LEU A 342 9.33 -8.49 1.36
N ARG A 343 9.09 -7.31 0.77
CA ARG A 343 8.33 -7.16 -0.48
C ARG A 343 8.93 -7.93 -1.65
N VAL A 344 10.23 -8.20 -1.65
CA VAL A 344 10.88 -9.05 -2.66
C VAL A 344 10.33 -10.47 -2.63
N LEU A 345 9.98 -11.00 -1.45
CA LEU A 345 9.37 -12.32 -1.30
C LEU A 345 8.05 -12.43 -2.08
N TRP A 346 7.33 -11.32 -2.24
CA TRP A 346 6.07 -11.29 -2.95
C TRP A 346 6.23 -11.70 -4.41
N PHE A 347 7.28 -11.21 -5.05
CA PHE A 347 7.53 -11.41 -6.47
C PHE A 347 8.31 -12.70 -6.73
N SER A 348 9.08 -13.18 -5.74
CA SER A 348 9.89 -14.39 -5.88
C SER A 348 9.15 -15.68 -5.54
N MET A 349 8.25 -15.67 -4.55
CA MET A 349 7.52 -16.86 -4.13
C MET A 349 6.67 -17.53 -5.22
N PRO A 350 6.01 -16.82 -6.16
CA PRO A 350 5.36 -17.45 -7.30
C PRO A 350 6.31 -18.32 -8.12
N PHE A 351 7.56 -17.89 -8.34
CA PHE A 351 8.57 -18.71 -9.01
C PHE A 351 8.96 -19.93 -8.17
N CYS A 352 9.07 -19.79 -6.85
CA CYS A 352 9.30 -20.93 -5.96
C CYS A 352 8.17 -21.96 -6.03
N PHE A 353 6.90 -21.52 -6.04
CA PHE A 353 5.75 -22.43 -6.14
C PHE A 353 5.69 -23.19 -7.46
N VAL A 354 6.36 -22.75 -8.52
CA VAL A 354 6.52 -23.55 -9.73
C VAL A 354 7.22 -24.88 -9.42
N TYR A 355 8.20 -24.91 -8.50
CA TYR A 355 8.85 -26.14 -8.07
C TYR A 355 7.88 -27.08 -7.33
N VAL A 356 7.00 -26.55 -6.49
CA VAL A 356 5.91 -27.34 -5.88
C VAL A 356 5.05 -27.99 -6.97
N GLY A 357 4.70 -27.23 -8.01
CA GLY A 357 3.94 -27.75 -9.13
C GLY A 357 4.66 -28.82 -9.95
N TYR A 358 6.00 -28.74 -10.06
CA TYR A 358 6.82 -29.81 -10.61
C TYR A 358 6.70 -31.07 -9.78
N PHE A 359 6.86 -30.97 -8.47
CA PHE A 359 6.71 -32.09 -7.56
C PHE A 359 5.32 -32.74 -7.69
N ILE A 360 4.25 -31.95 -7.65
CA ILE A 360 2.85 -32.41 -7.83
C ILE A 360 2.70 -33.17 -9.16
N ALA A 361 3.29 -32.65 -10.24
CA ALA A 361 3.23 -33.29 -11.54
C ALA A 361 3.88 -34.68 -11.55
N TYR A 362 5.00 -34.88 -10.86
CA TYR A 362 5.65 -36.19 -10.73
C TYR A 362 4.94 -37.11 -9.73
N ALA A 363 4.51 -36.58 -8.60
CA ALA A 363 3.78 -37.27 -7.54
C ALA A 363 2.49 -37.91 -8.07
N ARG A 364 1.74 -37.18 -8.90
CA ARG A 364 0.49 -37.65 -9.52
C ARG A 364 0.63 -38.96 -10.29
N PHE A 365 1.80 -39.20 -10.89
CA PHE A 365 2.07 -40.43 -11.64
C PHE A 365 2.85 -41.47 -10.83
N GLY A 366 3.06 -41.24 -9.52
CA GLY A 366 3.80 -42.13 -8.63
C GLY A 366 5.26 -42.34 -9.03
N LYS A 367 5.89 -41.32 -9.63
CA LYS A 367 7.26 -41.36 -10.17
C LYS A 367 8.24 -40.54 -9.32
N ILE A 368 8.09 -40.53 -8.00
CA ILE A 368 9.06 -39.84 -7.13
C ILE A 368 10.23 -40.80 -6.86
N PRO A 369 11.47 -40.43 -7.22
CA PRO A 369 12.65 -41.22 -6.90
C PRO A 369 12.86 -41.37 -5.39
N SER A 370 13.32 -42.53 -4.94
CA SER A 370 13.65 -42.81 -3.53
C SER A 370 14.63 -41.79 -2.94
N ILE A 371 15.60 -41.34 -3.74
CA ILE A 371 16.59 -40.32 -3.36
C ILE A 371 15.97 -38.95 -3.04
N ILE A 372 14.71 -38.71 -3.43
CA ILE A 372 13.97 -37.48 -3.10
C ILE A 372 12.95 -37.74 -1.99
N SER A 373 12.22 -38.86 -2.03
CA SER A 373 11.20 -39.15 -1.02
C SER A 373 11.78 -39.45 0.37
N ILE A 374 12.93 -40.12 0.47
CA ILE A 374 13.57 -40.44 1.76
C ILE A 374 13.98 -39.16 2.50
N PRO A 375 14.73 -38.21 1.88
CA PRO A 375 15.03 -36.94 2.53
C PRO A 375 13.78 -36.15 2.94
N VAL A 376 12.72 -36.13 2.12
CA VAL A 376 11.47 -35.45 2.48
C VAL A 376 10.85 -36.06 3.73
N ILE A 377 10.81 -37.38 3.84
CA ILE A 377 10.30 -38.07 5.02
C ILE A 377 11.16 -37.74 6.25
N ILE A 378 12.48 -37.90 6.15
CA ILE A 378 13.42 -37.64 7.25
C ILE A 378 13.30 -36.18 7.73
N LEU A 379 13.34 -35.21 6.81
CA LEU A 379 13.25 -33.79 7.15
C LEU A 379 11.88 -33.42 7.73
N SER A 380 10.80 -34.03 7.25
CA SER A 380 9.46 -33.81 7.82
C SER A 380 9.35 -34.36 9.24
N ILE A 381 9.89 -35.55 9.50
CA ILE A 381 9.93 -36.15 10.85
C ILE A 381 10.80 -35.29 11.77
N ALA A 382 12.00 -34.91 11.33
CA ALA A 382 12.90 -34.06 12.08
C ALA A 382 12.24 -32.71 12.41
N SER A 383 11.48 -32.15 11.47
CA SER A 383 10.74 -30.91 11.69
C SER A 383 9.63 -31.06 12.73
N LEU A 384 8.85 -32.16 12.71
CA LEU A 384 7.87 -32.43 13.77
C LEU A 384 8.50 -32.60 15.14
N LEU A 385 9.65 -33.29 15.22
CA LEU A 385 10.39 -33.45 16.46
C LEU A 385 10.92 -32.11 16.96
N LEU A 386 11.51 -31.30 16.07
CA LEU A 386 11.99 -29.95 16.37
C LEU A 386 10.86 -29.06 16.87
N LEU A 387 9.68 -29.10 16.24
CA LEU A 387 8.51 -28.36 16.71
C LEU A 387 8.18 -28.73 18.15
N LYS A 388 8.05 -30.04 18.47
CA LYS A 388 7.76 -30.50 19.84
C LYS A 388 8.81 -30.10 20.89
N LEU A 389 10.04 -29.81 20.48
CA LEU A 389 11.11 -29.36 21.37
C LEU A 389 11.11 -27.84 21.60
N ILE A 390 10.36 -27.09 20.79
CA ILE A 390 10.21 -25.65 20.92
C ILE A 390 9.10 -25.37 21.93
N PRO A 391 9.38 -24.73 23.07
CA PRO A 391 8.37 -24.46 24.09
C PRO A 391 7.15 -23.70 23.55
N GLU A 392 7.38 -22.76 22.63
CA GLU A 392 6.32 -21.98 22.01
C GLU A 392 5.43 -22.78 21.05
N SER A 393 5.76 -24.05 20.81
CA SER A 393 4.96 -24.95 20.00
C SER A 393 3.86 -25.67 20.81
N SER A 394 3.80 -25.51 22.13
CA SER A 394 2.79 -26.17 22.97
C SER A 394 1.36 -25.81 22.57
N ASP A 395 1.17 -24.60 22.04
CA ASP A 395 -0.12 -24.04 21.64
C ASP A 395 -0.32 -24.04 20.11
N LEU A 396 0.50 -24.81 19.37
CA LEU A 396 0.35 -24.96 17.92
C LEU A 396 -1.05 -25.45 17.55
N ASN A 397 -1.63 -24.85 16.53
CA ASN A 397 -2.89 -25.33 15.98
C ASN A 397 -2.73 -26.79 15.49
N PRO A 398 -3.58 -27.73 15.92
CA PRO A 398 -3.52 -29.14 15.49
C PRO A 398 -3.48 -29.33 13.97
N LEU A 399 -4.04 -28.38 13.21
CA LEU A 399 -4.03 -28.39 11.75
C LEU A 399 -2.60 -28.31 11.15
N HIS A 400 -1.65 -27.62 11.79
CA HIS A 400 -0.25 -27.59 11.32
C HIS A 400 0.44 -28.93 11.47
N SER A 401 0.33 -29.51 12.66
CA SER A 401 0.85 -30.85 12.95
C SER A 401 0.22 -31.87 12.01
N LEU A 402 -1.09 -31.78 11.77
CA LEU A 402 -1.79 -32.62 10.81
C LEU A 402 -1.25 -32.45 9.39
N ALA A 403 -1.04 -31.21 8.92
CA ALA A 403 -0.51 -30.96 7.58
C ALA A 403 0.87 -31.61 7.38
N ILE A 404 1.75 -31.56 8.39
CA ILE A 404 3.08 -32.20 8.30
C ILE A 404 2.95 -33.74 8.34
N ILE A 405 2.10 -34.28 9.21
CA ILE A 405 1.81 -35.73 9.28
C ILE A 405 1.29 -36.25 7.93
N LEU A 406 0.38 -35.51 7.28
CA LEU A 406 -0.15 -35.87 5.97
C LEU A 406 0.93 -35.90 4.88
N ILE A 407 1.93 -35.02 4.94
CA ILE A 407 3.08 -35.07 4.03
C ILE A 407 3.97 -36.28 4.30
N ILE A 408 4.20 -36.63 5.56
CA ILE A 408 4.98 -37.82 5.94
C ILE A 408 4.30 -39.07 5.40
N LEU A 409 3.02 -39.28 5.76
CA LEU A 409 2.23 -40.42 5.30
C LEU A 409 2.15 -40.45 3.78
N GLY A 410 1.88 -39.30 3.15
CA GLY A 410 1.80 -39.17 1.71
C GLY A 410 3.11 -39.57 1.01
N SER A 411 4.24 -39.13 1.55
CA SER A 411 5.58 -39.44 1.03
C SER A 411 5.94 -40.92 1.23
N ILE A 412 5.56 -41.52 2.37
CA ILE A 412 5.73 -42.96 2.65
C ILE A 412 4.93 -43.79 1.63
N PHE A 413 3.66 -43.45 1.41
CA PHE A 413 2.82 -44.16 0.43
C PHE A 413 3.34 -44.03 -1.01
N LEU A 414 3.92 -42.87 -1.37
CA LEU A 414 4.56 -42.69 -2.66
C LEU A 414 5.89 -43.45 -2.77
N PHE A 415 6.66 -43.55 -1.69
CA PHE A 415 7.90 -44.32 -1.62
C PHE A 415 7.66 -45.81 -1.82
N PHE A 416 6.71 -46.41 -1.09
CA PHE A 416 6.40 -47.84 -1.21
C PHE A 416 5.62 -48.20 -2.48
N GLN A 417 5.16 -47.21 -3.25
CA GLN A 417 4.42 -47.38 -4.51
C GLN A 417 3.11 -48.20 -4.43
N GLN A 418 2.73 -48.71 -3.26
CA GLN A 418 1.55 -49.56 -3.05
C GLN A 418 0.23 -48.77 -3.07
N ALA A 419 0.22 -47.49 -2.64
CA ALA A 419 -0.99 -46.66 -2.60
C ALA A 419 -0.76 -45.26 -3.19
N LYS A 420 -0.30 -45.21 -4.45
CA LYS A 420 0.10 -43.95 -5.14
C LYS A 420 -0.99 -42.87 -5.13
N LYS A 421 -2.25 -43.23 -5.34
CA LYS A 421 -3.38 -42.29 -5.33
C LYS A 421 -3.62 -41.71 -3.95
N THR A 422 -3.58 -42.56 -2.92
CA THR A 422 -3.71 -42.16 -1.52
C THR A 422 -2.57 -41.23 -1.12
N GLY A 423 -1.32 -41.61 -1.42
CA GLY A 423 -0.16 -40.77 -1.10
C GLY A 423 -0.22 -39.38 -1.75
N PHE A 424 -0.62 -39.32 -3.01
CA PHE A 424 -0.86 -38.06 -3.71
C PHE A 424 -1.99 -37.23 -3.09
N LEU A 425 -3.11 -37.85 -2.72
CA LEU A 425 -4.24 -37.17 -2.09
C LEU A 425 -3.85 -36.56 -0.73
N LEU A 426 -3.06 -37.28 0.07
CA LEU A 426 -2.57 -36.80 1.37
C LEU A 426 -1.65 -35.57 1.21
N ILE A 427 -0.77 -35.58 0.21
CA ILE A 427 0.08 -34.41 -0.10
C ILE A 427 -0.77 -33.22 -0.57
N LEU A 428 -1.78 -33.46 -1.40
CA LEU A 428 -2.68 -32.41 -1.85
C LEU A 428 -3.48 -31.82 -0.68
N LEU A 429 -3.98 -32.67 0.22
CA LEU A 429 -4.68 -32.24 1.43
C LEU A 429 -3.76 -31.42 2.34
N SER A 430 -2.52 -31.84 2.54
CA SER A 430 -1.52 -31.07 3.29
C SER A 430 -1.35 -29.65 2.73
N LEU A 431 -1.19 -29.52 1.41
CA LEU A 431 -1.05 -28.21 0.76
C LEU A 431 -2.28 -27.32 0.86
N LEU A 432 -3.48 -27.91 0.99
CA LEU A 432 -4.72 -27.15 1.22
C LEU A 432 -4.88 -26.73 2.68
N LEU A 433 -4.35 -27.51 3.63
CA LEU A 433 -4.42 -27.21 5.07
C LEU A 433 -3.41 -26.16 5.49
N VAL A 434 -2.21 -26.15 4.89
CA VAL A 434 -1.10 -25.23 5.24
C VAL A 434 -1.54 -23.76 5.34
N PRO A 435 -2.30 -23.19 4.39
CA PRO A 435 -2.65 -21.78 4.46
C PRO A 435 -3.79 -21.46 5.45
N ILE A 436 -4.56 -22.46 5.89
CA ILE A 436 -5.80 -22.23 6.67
C ILE A 436 -5.55 -21.44 7.95
N PRO A 437 -4.59 -21.79 8.83
CA PRO A 437 -4.43 -21.09 10.09
C PRO A 437 -4.04 -19.61 9.90
N ILE A 438 -3.29 -19.32 8.84
CA ILE A 438 -2.94 -17.96 8.46
C ILE A 438 -4.14 -17.22 7.90
N ILE A 439 -4.94 -17.85 7.04
CA ILE A 439 -6.17 -17.24 6.51
C ILE A 439 -7.10 -16.90 7.68
N VAL A 440 -7.32 -17.84 8.60
CA VAL A 440 -8.14 -17.64 9.80
C VAL A 440 -7.63 -16.46 10.61
N ARG A 441 -6.32 -16.33 10.79
CA ARG A 441 -5.73 -15.24 11.56
C ARG A 441 -5.76 -13.89 10.85
N ILE A 442 -5.33 -13.82 9.59
CA ILE A 442 -5.26 -12.58 8.80
C ILE A 442 -6.66 -12.03 8.55
N LEU A 443 -7.62 -12.89 8.20
CA LEU A 443 -9.01 -12.49 8.07
C LEU A 443 -9.68 -12.31 9.44
N GLY A 444 -9.06 -12.74 10.54
CA GLY A 444 -9.61 -12.62 11.89
C GLY A 444 -10.88 -13.44 12.10
N LEU A 445 -10.99 -14.60 11.47
CA LEU A 445 -12.11 -15.53 11.63
C LEU A 445 -12.12 -16.20 13.01
N ASN A 446 -10.98 -16.19 13.71
CA ASN A 446 -10.87 -16.60 15.12
C ASN A 446 -11.37 -15.52 16.09
N ILE A 447 -11.76 -14.33 15.61
CA ILE A 447 -12.25 -13.22 16.41
C ILE A 447 -13.78 -13.16 16.28
N GLY A 448 -14.49 -13.19 17.41
CA GLY A 448 -15.95 -13.17 17.51
C GLY A 448 -16.61 -11.81 17.17
N SER A 449 -15.96 -10.97 16.37
CA SER A 449 -16.44 -9.64 16.00
C SER A 449 -15.91 -9.19 14.65
N CYS A 450 -16.50 -8.14 14.08
CA CYS A 450 -16.10 -7.60 12.77
C CYS A 450 -14.66 -7.02 12.74
N GLY A 451 -14.14 -6.58 13.88
CA GLY A 451 -12.81 -5.98 14.00
C GLY A 451 -11.68 -6.94 14.36
N GLY A 452 -10.60 -6.37 14.91
CA GLY A 452 -9.46 -7.10 15.46
C GLY A 452 -8.38 -7.51 14.44
N THR A 453 -8.55 -7.14 13.17
CA THR A 453 -7.53 -7.31 12.13
C THR A 453 -7.52 -6.10 11.21
N GLN A 454 -6.51 -5.99 10.35
CA GLN A 454 -6.48 -4.97 9.31
C GLN A 454 -7.35 -5.34 8.08
N TYR A 455 -7.94 -6.54 8.05
CA TYR A 455 -8.71 -7.00 6.89
C TYR A 455 -10.18 -6.62 6.92
N SER A 456 -10.74 -6.40 8.09
CA SER A 456 -12.13 -6.00 8.21
C SER A 456 -12.36 -5.19 9.45
N THR A 457 -13.31 -4.27 9.38
CA THR A 457 -13.72 -3.46 10.50
C THR A 457 -15.14 -2.93 10.28
N ASP A 458 -15.74 -2.43 11.35
CA ASP A 458 -17.08 -1.87 11.32
C ASP A 458 -17.09 -0.51 10.60
N LEU A 459 -18.22 -0.17 9.99
CA LEU A 459 -18.40 1.09 9.27
C LEU A 459 -18.01 2.34 10.08
N ALA A 460 -18.21 2.31 11.40
CA ALA A 460 -17.83 3.41 12.31
C ALA A 460 -16.34 3.75 12.23
N ALA A 461 -15.47 2.77 11.94
CA ALA A 461 -14.04 2.99 11.83
C ALA A 461 -13.62 3.71 10.53
N ALA A 462 -14.53 3.90 9.57
CA ALA A 462 -14.28 4.73 8.38
C ALA A 462 -14.57 6.22 8.63
N LYS A 463 -15.18 6.58 9.76
CA LYS A 463 -15.66 7.93 10.06
C LYS A 463 -14.87 8.57 11.20
N PHE A 464 -15.00 9.89 11.32
CA PHE A 464 -14.60 10.61 12.53
C PHE A 464 -15.38 10.05 13.73
N THR A 465 -14.68 9.82 14.84
CA THR A 465 -15.27 9.34 16.10
C THR A 465 -14.83 10.28 17.21
N PRO A 466 -15.69 10.70 18.15
CA PRO A 466 -17.13 10.51 18.17
C PRO A 466 -17.81 11.34 17.06
N TYR A 467 -18.65 10.70 16.27
CA TYR A 467 -19.26 11.32 15.09
C TYR A 467 -20.16 12.50 15.45
N GLY A 468 -20.85 12.48 16.61
CA GLY A 468 -21.76 13.55 17.00
C GLY A 468 -21.05 14.89 17.25
N LEU A 469 -19.74 14.90 17.50
CA LEU A 469 -18.99 16.15 17.68
C LEU A 469 -18.89 16.97 16.39
N THR A 470 -18.93 16.37 15.19
CA THR A 470 -18.80 17.12 13.93
C THR A 470 -19.97 18.06 13.69
N ALA A 471 -21.14 17.79 14.28
CA ALA A 471 -22.32 18.65 14.19
C ALA A 471 -22.12 20.04 14.83
N PHE A 472 -21.12 20.20 15.69
CA PHE A 472 -20.78 21.45 16.37
C PHE A 472 -19.65 22.23 15.67
N MET A 473 -19.11 21.69 14.56
CA MET A 473 -18.00 22.28 13.83
C MET A 473 -18.48 22.95 12.55
N GLU A 474 -18.02 24.17 12.30
CA GLU A 474 -18.33 24.88 11.08
C GLU A 474 -17.44 24.42 9.91
N LYS A 475 -18.05 24.21 8.73
CA LYS A 475 -17.33 23.85 7.51
C LYS A 475 -16.28 24.90 7.16
N GLY A 476 -15.17 24.46 6.57
CA GLY A 476 -14.04 25.33 6.21
C GLY A 476 -13.18 25.78 7.39
N ASN A 477 -13.47 25.35 8.63
CA ASN A 477 -12.64 25.61 9.80
C ASN A 477 -11.80 24.40 10.18
N ARG A 478 -10.78 24.63 11.03
CA ARG A 478 -9.75 23.64 11.34
C ARG A 478 -9.87 23.06 12.74
N ILE A 479 -9.67 21.75 12.83
CA ILE A 479 -9.62 20.95 14.05
C ILE A 479 -8.21 20.39 14.28
N ALA A 480 -7.82 20.30 15.55
CA ALA A 480 -6.68 19.50 16.01
C ALA A 480 -7.14 18.52 17.11
N THR A 481 -6.40 17.44 17.32
CA THR A 481 -6.77 16.45 18.34
C THR A 481 -5.59 15.94 19.17
N GLU A 482 -5.87 15.66 20.45
CA GLU A 482 -4.97 14.97 21.39
C GLU A 482 -4.93 13.45 21.18
N ILE A 483 -5.65 12.96 20.16
CA ILE A 483 -5.75 11.54 19.87
C ILE A 483 -4.59 11.13 18.96
N HIS A 484 -3.86 10.08 19.34
CA HIS A 484 -2.78 9.56 18.52
C HIS A 484 -3.16 9.35 17.04
N THR A 485 -2.22 9.71 16.17
CA THR A 485 -2.40 9.69 14.71
C THR A 485 -2.72 8.30 14.14
N HIS A 486 -2.34 7.22 14.86
CA HIS A 486 -2.67 5.87 14.43
C HIS A 486 -4.18 5.61 14.41
N LYS A 487 -4.95 6.29 15.28
CA LYS A 487 -6.41 6.25 15.26
C LYS A 487 -6.99 7.19 14.19
N GLY A 488 -6.25 8.22 13.78
CA GLY A 488 -6.50 9.05 12.60
C GLY A 488 -7.86 9.73 12.59
N HIS A 489 -8.28 10.28 13.73
CA HIS A 489 -9.61 10.85 13.88
C HIS A 489 -9.80 12.06 12.97
N ASP A 490 -8.96 13.07 13.09
CA ASP A 490 -9.10 14.32 12.35
C ASP A 490 -8.89 14.17 10.83
N LEU A 491 -8.10 13.20 10.35
CA LEU A 491 -7.94 12.93 8.91
C LEU A 491 -9.24 12.52 8.21
N ARG A 492 -10.23 12.05 8.98
CA ARG A 492 -11.53 11.58 8.47
C ARG A 492 -12.56 12.70 8.35
N VAL A 493 -12.31 13.87 8.94
CA VAL A 493 -13.25 15.01 8.92
C VAL A 493 -13.33 15.72 7.56
N ALA A 494 -12.47 15.34 6.61
CA ALA A 494 -12.51 15.85 5.24
C ALA A 494 -13.89 15.62 4.58
N GLN A 495 -14.55 14.50 4.88
CA GLN A 495 -15.89 14.18 4.35
C GLN A 495 -16.97 15.14 4.87
N ASP A 496 -16.74 15.78 6.01
CA ASP A 496 -17.63 16.75 6.63
C ASP A 496 -17.29 18.20 6.20
N GLY A 497 -16.24 18.39 5.40
CA GLY A 497 -15.77 19.70 4.94
C GLY A 497 -14.98 20.47 6.00
N ILE A 498 -14.40 19.78 6.98
CA ILE A 498 -13.60 20.33 8.07
C ILE A 498 -12.11 20.03 7.80
N LEU A 499 -11.21 20.95 8.17
CA LEU A 499 -9.77 20.77 7.96
C LEU A 499 -9.10 20.10 9.17
N GLY A 500 -8.57 18.89 8.99
CA GLY A 500 -7.69 18.21 9.96
C GLY A 500 -6.27 18.81 9.99
N SER A 501 -5.57 18.63 11.11
CA SER A 501 -4.27 19.26 11.40
C SER A 501 -3.17 18.28 11.72
N ASP A 502 -3.51 17.11 12.25
CA ASP A 502 -2.57 16.06 12.57
C ASP A 502 -1.98 15.48 11.27
N ALA A 503 -0.81 14.89 11.42
CA ALA A 503 -0.06 14.36 10.30
C ALA A 503 0.19 12.87 10.47
N ARG A 504 -0.32 12.11 9.50
CA ARG A 504 0.10 10.73 9.24
C ARG A 504 0.25 10.56 7.74
N GLY A 505 1.39 10.03 7.28
CA GLY A 505 1.63 9.81 5.86
C GLY A 505 3.09 9.73 5.48
N ILE A 506 3.35 9.33 4.23
CA ILE A 506 4.72 9.12 3.72
C ILE A 506 5.44 10.45 3.46
N ALA A 507 4.71 11.50 3.11
CA ALA A 507 5.26 12.81 2.72
C ALA A 507 4.90 13.94 3.71
N ILE A 508 4.97 13.65 5.01
CA ILE A 508 4.83 14.69 6.04
C ILE A 508 6.02 15.65 5.94
N ASP A 509 5.73 16.94 5.91
CA ASP A 509 6.75 17.98 5.79
C ASP A 509 7.66 18.03 7.02
N LYS A 510 8.95 17.74 6.83
CA LYS A 510 9.92 17.69 7.93
C LYS A 510 10.15 19.05 8.57
N LYS A 511 10.16 20.13 7.77
CA LYS A 511 10.43 21.47 8.27
C LYS A 511 9.27 21.95 9.13
N PHE A 512 8.05 21.74 8.67
CA PHE A 512 6.86 22.11 9.43
C PHE A 512 6.68 21.26 10.69
N GLY A 513 6.89 19.94 10.61
CA GLY A 513 6.86 19.07 11.80
C GLY A 513 7.83 19.55 12.88
N LYS A 514 9.08 19.89 12.51
CA LYS A 514 10.06 20.49 13.42
C LYS A 514 9.65 21.85 13.97
N TYR A 515 9.01 22.69 13.16
CA TYR A 515 8.46 23.96 13.63
C TYR A 515 7.44 23.74 14.75
N LEU A 516 6.49 22.81 14.56
CA LEU A 516 5.50 22.47 15.58
C LEU A 516 6.13 21.85 16.85
N GLU A 517 7.13 20.98 16.67
CA GLU A 517 7.89 20.36 17.77
C GLU A 517 8.67 21.40 18.59
N ASN A 518 9.40 22.31 17.93
CA ASN A 518 10.13 23.40 18.59
C ASN A 518 9.21 24.33 19.37
N LYS A 519 7.99 24.53 18.86
CA LYS A 519 6.93 25.28 19.53
C LYS A 519 6.20 24.45 20.59
N LYS A 520 6.54 23.19 20.82
CA LYS A 520 5.89 22.28 21.78
C LYS A 520 4.38 22.19 21.59
N LEU A 521 3.92 22.16 20.33
CA LEU A 521 2.49 22.06 19.99
C LEU A 521 2.05 20.62 19.71
N VAL A 522 3.00 19.75 19.42
CA VAL A 522 2.73 18.38 18.98
C VAL A 522 3.62 17.39 19.69
N PHE A 523 3.13 16.16 19.78
CA PHE A 523 3.94 15.00 20.09
C PHE A 523 4.22 14.20 18.81
N VAL A 524 5.44 13.69 18.67
CA VAL A 524 5.87 12.93 17.48
C VAL A 524 5.72 11.42 17.72
N ASP A 525 4.92 10.76 16.90
CA ASP A 525 4.89 9.31 16.79
C ASP A 525 6.07 8.87 15.92
N GLN A 526 7.03 8.10 16.46
CA GLN A 526 8.30 7.81 15.75
C GLN A 526 8.25 6.61 14.79
N VAL A 527 7.21 5.77 14.81
CA VAL A 527 7.15 4.59 13.92
C VAL A 527 5.71 4.29 13.48
N PRO A 528 5.31 4.72 12.26
CA PRO A 528 6.01 5.62 11.35
C PRO A 528 5.92 7.10 11.78
N TYR A 529 6.82 7.97 11.31
CA TYR A 529 6.75 9.40 11.61
C TYR A 529 5.34 9.95 11.37
N GLY A 530 4.80 10.58 12.41
CA GLY A 530 3.53 11.27 12.47
C GLY A 530 3.53 12.25 13.65
N TYR A 531 2.56 13.15 13.69
CA TYR A 531 2.38 14.01 14.86
C TYR A 531 0.91 14.31 15.11
N TYR A 532 0.56 14.45 16.39
CA TYR A 532 -0.74 14.90 16.86
C TYR A 532 -0.56 16.05 17.85
N PHE A 533 -1.56 16.91 18.00
CA PHE A 533 -1.46 18.08 18.87
C PHE A 533 -1.58 17.68 20.35
N ALA A 534 -0.72 18.24 21.19
CA ALA A 534 -0.64 17.85 22.60
C ALA A 534 -0.33 19.03 23.50
N ARG A 535 -0.57 18.84 24.80
CA ARG A 535 -0.27 19.80 25.87
C ARG A 535 1.24 20.13 25.93
N PRO A 536 1.61 21.34 26.40
CA PRO A 536 0.74 22.41 26.91
C PRO A 536 0.03 23.20 25.79
N TRP A 537 -1.23 23.60 26.05
CA TRP A 537 -2.10 24.26 25.08
C TRP A 537 -1.74 25.73 24.85
N GLN A 538 -0.87 26.00 23.89
CA GLN A 538 -0.46 27.38 23.58
C GLN A 538 -1.48 28.08 22.67
N THR A 539 -2.56 28.63 23.26
CA THR A 539 -3.68 29.26 22.52
C THR A 539 -3.21 30.20 21.42
N ASN A 540 -2.29 31.13 21.71
CA ASN A 540 -1.80 32.08 20.71
C ASN A 540 -1.12 31.42 19.50
N GLU A 541 -0.38 30.32 19.70
CA GLU A 541 0.25 29.60 18.60
C GLU A 541 -0.75 28.75 17.82
N LEU A 542 -1.74 28.14 18.50
CA LEU A 542 -2.84 27.42 17.85
C LEU A 542 -3.71 28.38 17.00
N THR A 543 -3.98 29.58 17.52
CA THR A 543 -4.67 30.68 16.81
C THR A 543 -3.93 31.06 15.53
N LYS A 544 -2.59 31.15 15.53
CA LYS A 544 -1.78 31.44 14.32
C LYS A 544 -1.88 30.35 13.26
N LEU A 545 -2.14 29.11 13.66
CA LEU A 545 -2.36 27.96 12.78
C LEU A 545 -3.80 27.85 12.30
N GLY A 546 -4.69 28.74 12.75
CA GLY A 546 -6.11 28.72 12.39
C GLY A 546 -6.89 27.61 13.10
N ILE A 547 -6.35 27.03 14.17
CA ILE A 547 -6.99 25.92 14.91
C ILE A 547 -8.13 26.51 15.75
N ARG A 548 -9.35 26.27 15.28
CA ARG A 548 -10.57 26.72 15.93
C ARG A 548 -11.09 25.71 16.94
N TYR A 549 -10.98 24.44 16.59
CA TYR A 549 -11.52 23.35 17.38
C TYR A 549 -10.41 22.46 17.91
N LEU A 550 -10.53 22.04 19.16
CA LEU A 550 -9.65 21.07 19.78
C LEU A 550 -10.47 19.93 20.35
N VAL A 551 -10.08 18.70 20.02
CA VAL A 551 -10.66 17.49 20.62
C VAL A 551 -9.65 16.86 21.56
N ILE A 552 -10.02 16.80 22.84
CA ILE A 552 -9.18 16.24 23.91
C ILE A 552 -9.83 15.03 24.56
N TRP A 553 -9.03 14.29 25.33
CA TRP A 553 -9.54 13.20 26.15
C TRP A 553 -10.04 13.72 27.50
N GLY A 554 -11.20 13.23 27.95
CA GLY A 554 -11.82 13.63 29.21
C GLY A 554 -12.91 14.69 29.05
N GLU A 555 -13.70 14.88 30.11
CA GLU A 555 -14.85 15.80 30.14
C GLU A 555 -14.48 17.26 30.43
N HIS A 556 -13.31 17.49 31.03
CA HIS A 556 -12.88 18.80 31.52
C HIS A 556 -11.36 18.95 31.41
N ASP A 557 -10.90 20.17 31.12
CA ASP A 557 -9.49 20.51 31.05
C ASP A 557 -9.25 21.90 31.68
N PRO A 558 -8.73 21.93 32.91
CA PRO A 558 -8.50 23.18 33.63
C PRO A 558 -7.57 24.15 32.91
N GLU A 559 -6.62 23.65 32.09
CA GLU A 559 -5.71 24.51 31.34
C GLU A 559 -6.46 25.25 30.23
N LEU A 560 -7.32 24.56 29.48
CA LEU A 560 -8.16 25.16 28.45
C LEU A 560 -9.17 26.15 29.03
N ASP A 561 -9.83 25.78 30.12
CA ASP A 561 -10.80 26.64 30.80
C ASP A 561 -10.14 27.92 31.35
N SER A 562 -8.95 27.79 31.95
CA SER A 562 -8.17 28.95 32.40
C SER A 562 -7.74 29.90 31.27
N LYS A 563 -7.67 29.37 30.04
CA LYS A 563 -7.32 30.10 28.81
C LYS A 563 -8.54 30.58 28.04
N GLY A 564 -9.75 30.41 28.59
CA GLY A 564 -10.99 30.91 28.01
C GLY A 564 -11.55 30.08 26.85
N TRP A 565 -11.08 28.86 26.64
CA TRP A 565 -11.69 27.95 25.65
C TRP A 565 -13.10 27.55 26.08
N ILE A 566 -14.00 27.44 25.11
CA ILE A 566 -15.42 27.14 25.36
C ILE A 566 -15.66 25.67 25.03
N LYS A 567 -16.08 24.87 26.02
CA LYS A 567 -16.52 23.49 25.78
C LYS A 567 -17.87 23.50 25.04
N LEU A 568 -17.91 22.89 23.86
CA LEU A 568 -19.13 22.81 23.03
C LEU A 568 -19.93 21.53 23.31
N SER A 569 -19.24 20.39 23.43
CA SER A 569 -19.89 19.09 23.62
C SER A 569 -18.91 18.05 24.15
N THR A 570 -19.44 16.97 24.74
CA THR A 570 -18.68 15.80 25.19
C THR A 570 -19.39 14.53 24.74
N GLU A 571 -18.66 13.61 24.11
CA GLU A 571 -19.18 12.32 23.67
C GLU A 571 -18.10 11.24 23.78
N GLN A 572 -18.45 10.04 24.25
CA GLN A 572 -17.53 8.89 24.39
C GLN A 572 -16.19 9.26 25.07
N ASN A 573 -16.25 10.06 26.14
CA ASN A 573 -15.08 10.58 26.89
C ASN A 573 -14.12 11.45 26.06
N HIS A 574 -14.60 12.07 24.99
CA HIS A 574 -13.88 13.10 24.24
C HIS A 574 -14.68 14.39 24.29
N SER A 575 -14.00 15.50 24.55
CA SER A 575 -14.62 16.82 24.60
C SER A 575 -14.12 17.70 23.46
N LEU A 576 -15.06 18.41 22.84
CA LEU A 576 -14.80 19.42 21.83
C LEU A 576 -14.76 20.80 22.47
N PHE A 577 -13.65 21.49 22.29
CA PHE A 577 -13.46 22.88 22.71
C PHE A 577 -13.34 23.80 21.50
N GLU A 578 -13.88 25.01 21.61
CA GLU A 578 -13.71 26.10 20.65
C GLU A 578 -12.77 27.17 21.23
N ASN A 579 -11.85 27.61 20.38
CA ASN A 579 -10.88 28.65 20.68
C ASN A 579 -11.60 29.99 20.90
N PRO A 580 -11.27 30.77 21.97
CA PRO A 580 -11.93 32.04 22.25
C PRO A 580 -11.83 33.06 21.12
N ASP A 581 -10.74 33.05 20.35
CA ASP A 581 -10.52 33.97 19.23
C ASP A 581 -11.30 33.57 17.97
N ARG A 582 -11.92 32.38 17.96
CA ARG A 582 -12.61 31.75 16.82
C ARG A 582 -11.83 31.93 15.50
N PRO A 583 -10.55 31.52 15.45
CA PRO A 583 -9.71 31.74 14.29
C PRO A 583 -10.22 30.97 13.07
N THR A 584 -10.07 31.55 11.90
CA THR A 584 -10.24 30.85 10.63
C THR A 584 -8.87 30.51 10.02
N PRO A 585 -8.79 29.61 9.04
CA PRO A 585 -7.54 29.29 8.33
C PRO A 585 -6.94 30.46 7.54
N ILE A 586 -7.64 31.59 7.42
CA ILE A 586 -7.25 32.72 6.57
C ILE A 586 -7.42 34.01 7.35
N TYR A 587 -6.35 34.79 7.50
CA TYR A 587 -6.39 36.05 8.23
C TYR A 587 -5.45 37.10 7.66
N LEU A 588 -5.77 38.37 7.93
CA LEU A 588 -4.90 39.50 7.66
C LEU A 588 -4.06 39.83 8.90
N LEU A 589 -2.78 40.10 8.68
CA LEU A 589 -1.87 40.72 9.63
C LEU A 589 -1.69 42.19 9.24
N ASP A 590 -1.84 43.06 10.22
CA ASP A 590 -1.52 44.48 10.05
C ASP A 590 -0.02 44.70 9.80
N LYS A 591 0.36 45.96 9.52
CA LYS A 591 1.74 46.35 9.18
C LYS A 591 2.76 46.06 10.30
N ASN A 592 2.30 45.93 11.54
CA ASN A 592 3.15 45.64 12.70
C ASN A 592 3.17 44.14 13.04
N GLY A 593 2.29 43.34 12.41
CA GLY A 593 2.15 41.91 12.66
C GLY A 593 1.47 41.59 14.01
N GLU A 594 0.88 42.59 14.66
CA GLU A 594 0.35 42.46 16.02
C GLU A 594 -1.14 42.10 16.02
N ASN A 595 -1.93 42.69 15.12
CA ASN A 595 -3.36 42.42 15.04
C ASN A 595 -3.71 41.42 13.93
N ARG A 596 -4.61 40.48 14.25
CA ARG A 596 -5.12 39.45 13.33
C ARG A 596 -6.59 39.69 13.03
N ILE A 597 -6.93 39.80 11.75
CA ILE A 597 -8.32 39.89 11.30
C ILE A 597 -8.66 38.61 10.56
N PHE A 598 -9.41 37.72 11.22
CA PHE A 598 -9.86 36.46 10.63
C PHE A 598 -10.93 36.71 9.56
N LEU A 599 -10.74 36.10 8.39
CA LEU A 599 -11.65 36.22 7.26
C LEU A 599 -12.61 35.04 7.25
N ASN A 600 -13.89 35.29 6.95
CA ASN A 600 -14.93 34.25 6.90
C ASN A 600 -15.40 33.94 5.46
N ASP A 601 -15.15 34.85 4.51
CA ASP A 601 -15.59 34.71 3.12
C ASP A 601 -14.46 34.10 2.28
N TYR A 602 -14.34 32.78 2.38
CA TYR A 602 -13.37 31.98 1.63
C TYR A 602 -13.92 30.60 1.29
N LYS A 603 -13.31 29.95 0.31
CA LYS A 603 -13.66 28.60 -0.11
C LYS A 603 -12.43 27.80 -0.48
N PHE A 604 -12.39 26.55 -0.02
CA PHE A 604 -11.51 25.52 -0.52
C PHE A 604 -12.30 24.66 -1.53
N SER A 605 -11.83 24.56 -2.77
CA SER A 605 -12.45 23.69 -3.78
C SER A 605 -11.42 23.17 -4.77
N GLY A 606 -11.41 21.87 -5.02
CA GLY A 606 -10.44 21.26 -5.94
C GLY A 606 -9.01 21.64 -5.58
N ASN A 607 -8.32 22.28 -6.53
CA ASN A 607 -6.97 22.80 -6.38
C ASN A 607 -6.92 24.32 -6.11
N HIS A 608 -8.04 24.90 -5.65
CA HIS A 608 -8.25 26.33 -5.52
C HIS A 608 -8.55 26.75 -4.08
N ILE A 609 -8.03 27.93 -3.73
CA ILE A 609 -8.42 28.69 -2.55
C ILE A 609 -8.87 30.06 -3.03
N ASP A 610 -10.16 30.34 -2.88
CA ASP A 610 -10.76 31.63 -3.19
C ASP A 610 -11.02 32.39 -1.90
N VAL A 611 -10.66 33.68 -1.87
CA VAL A 611 -10.82 34.54 -0.68
C VAL A 611 -11.33 35.90 -1.13
N ASN A 612 -12.47 36.31 -0.58
CA ASN A 612 -12.97 37.68 -0.72
C ASN A 612 -12.36 38.54 0.40
N LEU A 613 -11.68 39.60 0.01
CA LEU A 613 -11.04 40.52 0.94
C LEU A 613 -12.05 41.59 1.41
N PRO A 614 -12.06 41.92 2.70
CA PRO A 614 -12.77 43.10 3.17
C PRO A 614 -12.10 44.37 2.60
N ASN A 615 -12.76 45.53 2.73
CA ASN A 615 -12.14 46.80 2.36
C ASN A 615 -10.88 47.06 3.21
N ILE A 616 -9.70 46.79 2.66
CA ILE A 616 -8.44 46.99 3.38
C ILE A 616 -8.03 48.47 3.30
N SER A 617 -7.78 49.07 4.45
CA SER A 617 -7.44 50.49 4.59
C SER A 617 -5.93 50.75 4.44
N SER A 618 -5.10 49.74 4.71
CA SER A 618 -3.63 49.84 4.70
C SER A 618 -2.99 48.52 4.25
N GLN A 619 -1.75 48.61 3.77
CA GLN A 619 -0.98 47.43 3.35
C GLN A 619 -0.91 46.41 4.50
N SER A 620 -1.31 45.18 4.21
CA SER A 620 -1.43 44.08 5.17
C SER A 620 -0.83 42.81 4.58
N THR A 621 -0.55 41.81 5.42
CA THR A 621 -0.13 40.48 4.96
C THR A 621 -1.29 39.51 5.13
N LEU A 622 -1.79 38.95 4.03
CA LEU A 622 -2.73 37.83 4.08
C LEU A 622 -1.95 36.55 4.38
N VAL A 623 -2.36 35.84 5.41
CA VAL A 623 -1.82 34.53 5.79
C VAL A 623 -2.88 33.48 5.57
N ILE A 624 -2.49 32.37 4.95
CA ILE A 624 -3.34 31.21 4.73
C ILE A 624 -2.62 30.04 5.37
N THR A 625 -3.30 29.34 6.28
CA THR A 625 -2.73 28.25 7.07
C THR A 625 -2.69 26.95 6.28
N ILE A 626 -2.03 27.03 5.12
CA ILE A 626 -1.71 25.95 4.19
C ILE A 626 -0.21 26.04 3.89
N LEU A 627 0.46 24.90 3.83
CA LEU A 627 1.88 24.81 3.53
C LEU A 627 2.17 25.24 2.10
N ASN A 628 3.18 26.10 1.92
CA ASN A 628 3.63 26.54 0.61
C ASN A 628 4.45 25.44 -0.08
N LYS A 629 3.75 24.46 -0.64
CA LYS A 629 4.32 23.42 -1.50
C LYS A 629 4.64 23.97 -2.89
N TYR A 630 5.54 23.31 -3.61
CA TYR A 630 5.82 23.72 -4.98
C TYR A 630 4.56 23.58 -5.85
N GLY A 631 4.24 24.62 -6.63
CA GLY A 631 3.14 24.60 -7.60
C GLY A 631 2.07 25.65 -7.35
N TYR A 632 2.10 26.33 -6.20
CA TYR A 632 1.16 27.41 -5.95
C TYR A 632 1.43 28.65 -6.81
N ASN A 633 0.36 29.16 -7.40
CA ASN A 633 0.30 30.47 -8.03
C ASN A 633 -0.79 31.28 -7.35
N ALA A 634 -0.49 32.54 -7.01
CA ALA A 634 -1.46 33.45 -6.42
C ALA A 634 -1.75 34.61 -7.37
N THR A 635 -3.02 35.00 -7.46
CA THR A 635 -3.47 36.22 -8.12
C THR A 635 -4.32 37.04 -7.17
N ILE A 636 -4.23 38.36 -7.29
CA ILE A 636 -5.11 39.30 -6.63
C ILE A 636 -5.75 40.16 -7.72
N ASP A 637 -7.09 40.16 -7.79
CA ASP A 637 -7.88 40.80 -8.85
C ASP A 637 -7.35 40.46 -10.26
N GLY A 638 -7.01 39.19 -10.47
CA GLY A 638 -6.47 38.64 -11.73
C GLY A 638 -4.99 38.95 -11.99
N LYS A 639 -4.31 39.74 -11.16
CA LYS A 639 -2.88 40.05 -11.30
C LYS A 639 -2.02 39.11 -10.47
N LYS A 640 -0.98 38.55 -11.08
CA LYS A 640 -0.06 37.63 -10.38
C LYS A 640 0.65 38.32 -9.21
N ARG A 641 0.72 37.63 -8.08
CA ARG A 641 1.40 38.10 -6.85
C ARG A 641 2.39 37.05 -6.35
N PRO A 642 3.55 37.48 -5.82
CA PRO A 642 4.51 36.55 -5.24
C PRO A 642 4.02 36.02 -3.89
N ILE A 643 4.16 34.72 -3.68
CA ILE A 643 3.98 34.09 -2.36
C ILE A 643 5.24 34.32 -1.53
N ILE A 644 5.03 34.79 -0.31
CA ILE A 644 6.07 35.09 0.68
C ILE A 644 6.17 33.89 1.63
N ASN A 645 7.40 33.49 1.96
CA ASN A 645 7.64 32.41 2.90
C ASN A 645 7.80 32.95 4.31
N LEU A 646 6.83 32.66 5.17
CA LEU A 646 7.00 32.81 6.62
C LEU A 646 7.91 31.71 7.19
N GLU A 647 8.40 31.90 8.42
CA GLU A 647 9.21 30.90 9.13
C GLU A 647 8.51 29.54 9.20
N SER A 648 7.19 29.57 9.46
CA SER A 648 6.31 28.39 9.50
C SER A 648 6.17 27.66 8.16
N GLY A 649 6.57 28.26 7.03
CA GLY A 649 6.38 27.69 5.70
C GLY A 649 4.94 27.74 5.18
N LEU A 650 4.07 28.51 5.82
CA LEU A 650 2.69 28.75 5.37
C LEU A 650 2.64 29.77 4.22
N ILE A 651 1.57 29.72 3.42
CA ILE A 651 1.34 30.66 2.33
C ILE A 651 1.07 32.07 2.88
N SER A 652 1.72 33.08 2.31
CA SER A 652 1.45 34.48 2.64
C SER A 652 1.57 35.40 1.43
N LEU A 653 0.76 36.46 1.40
CA LEU A 653 0.68 37.43 0.32
C LEU A 653 0.61 38.86 0.85
N ASN A 654 1.30 39.79 0.19
CA ASN A 654 1.09 41.22 0.45
C ASN A 654 -0.20 41.66 -0.24
N VAL A 655 -1.14 42.18 0.54
CA VAL A 655 -2.38 42.79 0.06
C VAL A 655 -2.34 44.30 0.27
N ASN A 656 -2.84 45.04 -0.70
CA ASN A 656 -2.78 46.49 -0.75
C ASN A 656 -4.16 47.15 -0.71
N ARG A 657 -4.09 48.46 -0.52
CA ARG A 657 -5.03 49.47 -1.03
C ARG A 657 -5.97 49.02 -2.14
N GLY A 658 -7.19 48.56 -1.86
CA GLY A 658 -8.20 48.29 -2.90
C GLY A 658 -8.06 46.95 -3.64
N ASP A 659 -7.27 46.02 -3.10
CA ASP A 659 -7.33 44.62 -3.50
C ASP A 659 -8.62 43.99 -2.96
N HIS A 660 -9.37 43.25 -3.78
CA HIS A 660 -10.71 42.73 -3.43
C HIS A 660 -10.83 41.21 -3.40
N HIS A 661 -10.13 40.51 -4.28
CA HIS A 661 -10.26 39.06 -4.42
C HIS A 661 -8.89 38.40 -4.57
N VAL A 662 -8.66 37.31 -3.83
CA VAL A 662 -7.47 36.46 -3.94
C VAL A 662 -7.87 35.08 -4.45
N ASP A 663 -7.22 34.64 -5.54
CA ASP A 663 -7.33 33.28 -6.08
C ASP A 663 -5.95 32.62 -6.03
N ILE A 664 -5.85 31.49 -5.34
CA ILE A 664 -4.65 30.68 -5.24
C ILE A 664 -4.92 29.31 -5.84
N ARG A 665 -4.06 28.92 -6.79
CA ARG A 665 -4.18 27.65 -7.51
C ARG A 665 -2.94 26.80 -7.30
N HIS A 666 -3.13 25.53 -6.99
CA HIS A 666 -2.06 24.55 -6.98
C HIS A 666 -1.92 23.90 -8.36
N LEU A 667 -0.94 24.37 -9.14
CA LEU A 667 -0.64 23.91 -10.49
C LEU A 667 0.85 23.53 -10.58
N PRO A 668 1.24 22.37 -10.03
CA PRO A 668 2.64 21.96 -9.95
C PRO A 668 3.27 21.74 -11.32
N TYR A 669 2.45 21.50 -12.36
CA TYR A 669 2.96 21.33 -13.72
C TYR A 669 2.11 22.09 -14.73
N PRO A 670 2.74 22.80 -15.68
CA PRO A 670 2.03 23.34 -16.82
C PRO A 670 1.60 22.20 -17.76
N TRP A 671 0.47 22.39 -18.43
CA TRP A 671 -0.14 21.40 -19.31
C TRP A 671 0.81 20.92 -20.42
N TYR A 672 1.70 21.78 -20.93
CA TYR A 672 2.65 21.41 -21.99
C TYR A 672 3.71 20.42 -21.51
N LEU A 673 4.11 20.44 -20.23
CA LEU A 673 5.02 19.43 -19.69
C LEU A 673 4.32 18.07 -19.59
N VAL A 674 3.08 18.05 -19.10
CA VAL A 674 2.24 16.84 -19.08
C VAL A 674 2.06 16.29 -20.51
N ALA A 675 1.69 17.15 -21.46
CA ALA A 675 1.52 16.77 -22.87
C ALA A 675 2.81 16.22 -23.48
N SER A 676 3.97 16.81 -23.15
CA SER A 676 5.27 16.35 -23.68
C SER A 676 5.62 14.92 -23.24
N GLY A 677 5.36 14.56 -21.98
CA GLY A 677 5.53 13.20 -21.47
C GLY A 677 4.64 12.18 -22.18
N ILE A 678 3.36 12.54 -22.42
CA ILE A 678 2.40 11.71 -23.16
C ILE A 678 2.86 11.53 -24.62
N ILE A 679 3.20 12.61 -25.31
CA ILE A 679 3.65 12.58 -26.71
C ILE A 679 4.92 11.74 -26.84
N PHE A 680 5.89 11.91 -25.94
CA PHE A 680 7.12 11.13 -25.93
C PHE A 680 6.84 9.64 -25.70
N ALA A 681 5.97 9.29 -24.76
CA ALA A 681 5.56 7.91 -24.50
C ALA A 681 4.92 7.28 -25.75
N LEU A 682 3.96 7.98 -26.39
CA LEU A 682 3.30 7.52 -27.61
C LEU A 682 4.28 7.37 -28.77
N ALA A 683 5.20 8.32 -28.96
CA ALA A 683 6.22 8.26 -29.98
C ALA A 683 7.16 7.05 -29.78
N LEU A 684 7.61 6.80 -28.55
CA LEU A 684 8.42 5.62 -28.22
C LEU A 684 7.67 4.31 -28.55
N ILE A 685 6.40 4.21 -28.14
CA ILE A 685 5.56 3.03 -28.40
C ILE A 685 5.37 2.84 -29.91
N PHE A 686 5.07 3.91 -30.65
CA PHE A 686 4.86 3.87 -32.09
C PHE A 686 6.12 3.44 -32.85
N VAL A 687 7.24 4.11 -32.61
CA VAL A 687 8.53 3.82 -33.27
C VAL A 687 8.97 2.38 -33.00
N PHE A 688 8.84 1.91 -31.76
CA PHE A 688 9.25 0.56 -31.43
C PHE A 688 8.31 -0.50 -32.00
N SER A 689 7.00 -0.21 -32.08
CA SER A 689 6.01 -1.06 -32.76
C SER A 689 6.34 -1.26 -34.25
N LEU A 690 6.82 -0.22 -34.94
CA LEU A 690 7.29 -0.31 -36.33
C LEU A 690 8.55 -1.21 -36.45
N LYS A 691 9.48 -1.14 -35.49
CA LYS A 691 10.68 -1.99 -35.47
C LYS A 691 10.36 -3.48 -35.25
N LEU A 692 9.27 -3.79 -34.56
CA LEU A 692 8.79 -5.14 -34.35
C LEU A 692 8.05 -5.71 -35.56
N THR A 693 7.30 -4.89 -36.30
CA THR A 693 6.56 -5.31 -37.51
C THR A 693 7.47 -5.55 -38.70
N ARG A 694 8.46 -4.68 -38.94
CA ARG A 694 9.48 -4.86 -40.01
C ARG A 694 10.41 -6.07 -39.82
N ALA A 695 10.31 -6.78 -38.70
CA ALA A 695 11.08 -8.00 -38.45
C ALA A 695 10.48 -9.26 -39.11
N LYS A 696 9.28 -9.14 -39.69
CA LYS A 696 8.56 -10.24 -40.35
C LYS A 696 8.66 -10.23 -41.88
N SER A 697 9.04 -9.09 -42.46
CA SER A 697 9.49 -8.96 -43.86
C SER A 697 10.99 -9.19 -43.91
#